data_AF-A0A150TYN2-F1
#
_entry.id   AF-A0A150TYN2-F1
#
_cell.length_a   1.000
_cell.length_b   1.000
_cell.length_c   1.000
_cell.angle_alpha   90.00
_cell.angle_beta   90.00
_cell.angle_gamma   90.00
#
_symmetry.space_group_name_H-M   'P 1'
#
loop_
_entity.id
_entity.type
_entity.pdbx_description
1 polymer ?
#
loop_
_entity_poly.entity_id
_entity_poly.type
_entity_poly.pdbx_seq_one_letter_code
_entity_poly.pdbx_strand_id
1 'polypeptide(L)'
;MRSRAFSARTGSRTGHRATLLLAVAAAIAASGAACSSGDGVSGGGAQGGGASGSGAQGGGGSSSGGAVEGLVALRVEPGATSIELAFRETASAQLKAVGRFQDGAERDVTALVTWTADDLFVHVNEGQLTTSSPGRVRVTAADGSLRASADVTVKLAGEVALPGAPPGASAAFGGAPEAANAPAIAYPLDGALFPSNIGTVELQVRKGSAGQSVGRIEIFGDFINLRLVGACEAIPDTGGCAMALPAEMVPMLVRTSDGEAMETRVRLAAEGGSELGVSEAIDVRWASAALSGGLYYWRTDGTSLQSAAIYRYDLDDAASPPELFWENEQSPPLANGQEMPCMGCHALAQAGDKMALTFGGSGPSSFALVDVATADIIALRNTDPDGFATMTTFSPDGELMVNAFRGALTLRRADETLEALGDLFGEVGERLTQPFWSPDGKHLAFVAWQPGENGAGPELYGDTVRGAQILVAASDGEGAFDAPRVLVPREQGRTHYYPAISDDGAWVVFNTSSCDGPPGNGAAGNDPCDAYDDNSARLQLIPVAGGAPVDLARANGGDTWASSWPRFGPGHDIYRGKNIYWVAFSSRRPYGLRLPGSTDGTTKPQLWFAAVTLAPDGAIQGDPSFAPVWMPQQNDDMTDPTGNHIPQWAEKALPVPR
;
A
#
# COMPACT_ATOMS: atom_id res chain seq x y z
N MET A 1 -45.29 -56.84 18.16
CA MET A 1 -46.61 -56.71 18.84
C MET A 1 -47.28 -55.41 18.38
N ARG A 2 -48.48 -55.11 18.90
CA ARG A 2 -49.32 -53.90 18.70
C ARG A 2 -48.56 -52.56 18.82
N SER A 3 -49.02 -51.41 18.29
CA SER A 3 -50.08 -51.10 17.29
C SER A 3 -50.01 -49.64 16.80
N ARG A 4 -50.66 -49.38 15.65
CA ARG A 4 -50.85 -48.09 14.94
C ARG A 4 -51.37 -46.92 15.80
N ALA A 5 -51.06 -45.70 15.34
CA ALA A 5 -52.05 -44.65 15.10
C ALA A 5 -51.64 -43.78 13.88
N PHE A 6 -52.62 -43.31 13.09
CA PHE A 6 -52.44 -42.44 11.92
C PHE A 6 -53.72 -41.59 11.80
N SER A 7 -53.63 -40.31 11.45
CA SER A 7 -54.82 -39.50 11.12
C SER A 7 -54.43 -38.33 10.22
N ALA A 8 -55.29 -38.01 9.25
CA ALA A 8 -55.07 -36.92 8.30
C ALA A 8 -56.41 -36.29 7.88
N ARG A 9 -56.42 -34.96 7.72
CA ARG A 9 -57.38 -34.16 6.94
C ARG A 9 -56.60 -33.00 6.32
N THR A 10 -56.41 -32.86 5.01
CA THR A 10 -57.37 -32.75 3.87
C THR A 10 -58.19 -31.46 3.87
N GLY A 11 -57.77 -30.51 3.03
CA GLY A 11 -58.54 -29.35 2.56
C GLY A 11 -57.88 -28.81 1.29
N SER A 12 -58.66 -28.53 0.23
CA SER A 12 -58.14 -28.11 -1.07
C SER A 12 -59.16 -27.25 -1.84
N ARG A 13 -58.77 -26.76 -3.04
CA ARG A 13 -59.47 -25.76 -3.89
C ARG A 13 -59.28 -24.32 -3.35
N THR A 14 -59.17 -23.25 -4.14
CA THR A 14 -59.11 -22.97 -5.61
C THR A 14 -58.45 -21.58 -5.72
N GLY A 15 -57.69 -21.14 -6.73
CA GLY A 15 -57.63 -21.50 -8.13
C GLY A 15 -58.55 -20.61 -8.97
N HIS A 16 -58.05 -19.51 -9.57
CA HIS A 16 -58.56 -18.85 -10.81
C HIS A 16 -57.61 -17.75 -11.34
N ARG A 17 -57.76 -17.37 -12.62
CA ARG A 17 -57.04 -16.26 -13.31
C ARG A 17 -57.99 -15.08 -13.58
N ALA A 18 -57.50 -13.85 -13.42
CA ALA A 18 -57.97 -12.64 -14.13
C ALA A 18 -56.81 -11.63 -14.09
N THR A 19 -56.28 -10.98 -15.14
CA THR A 19 -56.65 -10.72 -16.55
C THR A 19 -57.29 -9.34 -16.81
N LEU A 20 -56.41 -8.41 -17.24
CA LEU A 20 -56.62 -7.31 -18.21
C LEU A 20 -57.45 -6.07 -17.82
N LEU A 21 -56.85 -4.88 -18.04
CA LEU A 21 -57.22 -3.81 -19.00
C LEU A 21 -56.20 -2.64 -18.82
N LEU A 22 -55.35 -2.31 -19.81
CA LEU A 22 -55.54 -1.38 -20.96
C LEU A 22 -55.51 0.12 -20.57
N ALA A 23 -54.91 1.06 -21.33
CA ALA A 23 -54.24 0.98 -22.64
C ALA A 23 -53.34 2.23 -22.96
N VAL A 24 -52.41 2.10 -23.94
CA VAL A 24 -52.13 3.03 -25.10
C VAL A 24 -51.87 4.53 -24.84
N ALA A 25 -50.95 5.27 -25.49
CA ALA A 25 -49.74 5.08 -26.35
C ALA A 25 -49.05 6.49 -26.46
N ALA A 26 -48.05 6.87 -27.28
CA ALA A 26 -47.28 6.34 -28.42
C ALA A 26 -45.83 6.95 -28.35
N ALA A 27 -44.75 6.51 -29.03
CA ALA A 27 -44.40 6.48 -30.47
C ALA A 27 -44.54 7.86 -31.20
N ILE A 28 -43.63 8.30 -32.09
CA ILE A 28 -42.82 7.56 -33.09
C ILE A 28 -41.36 8.09 -33.24
N ALA A 29 -40.48 7.17 -33.63
CA ALA A 29 -39.05 7.24 -33.93
C ALA A 29 -38.55 8.21 -35.03
N ALA A 30 -37.21 8.32 -35.13
CA ALA A 30 -36.48 8.19 -36.40
C ALA A 30 -35.07 7.61 -36.15
N SER A 31 -34.55 6.83 -37.09
CA SER A 31 -33.17 6.31 -37.08
C SER A 31 -32.40 6.81 -38.31
N GLY A 32 -31.07 6.88 -38.22
CA GLY A 32 -30.23 7.33 -39.33
C GLY A 32 -28.77 6.94 -39.15
N ALA A 33 -28.29 6.03 -39.99
CA ALA A 33 -26.88 5.66 -40.11
C ALA A 33 -26.45 5.85 -41.57
N ALA A 34 -25.30 6.48 -41.80
CA ALA A 34 -24.58 6.46 -43.07
C ALA A 34 -23.12 6.89 -42.88
N CYS A 35 -22.20 6.21 -43.56
CA CYS A 35 -20.86 6.71 -43.82
C CYS A 35 -20.87 7.54 -45.12
N SER A 36 -19.93 8.46 -45.31
CA SER A 36 -19.51 8.90 -46.65
C SER A 36 -18.04 9.33 -46.66
N SER A 37 -17.46 9.36 -47.85
CA SER A 37 -16.02 9.57 -48.10
C SER A 37 -15.78 10.15 -49.49
N GLY A 38 -14.72 10.94 -49.65
CA GLY A 38 -14.24 11.49 -50.93
C GLY A 38 -14.63 12.97 -51.19
N ASP A 39 -13.92 13.72 -52.04
CA ASP A 39 -12.67 13.36 -52.73
C ASP A 39 -11.91 14.55 -53.35
N GLY A 40 -10.57 14.44 -53.45
CA GLY A 40 -9.67 15.25 -54.31
C GLY A 40 -9.45 16.75 -53.95
N VAL A 41 -8.53 17.54 -54.54
CA VAL A 41 -7.42 17.42 -55.54
C VAL A 41 -6.53 18.68 -55.33
N SER A 42 -5.19 18.82 -55.41
CA SER A 42 -3.94 18.03 -55.60
C SER A 42 -2.76 18.89 -55.00
N GLY A 43 -1.47 18.54 -54.99
CA GLY A 43 -0.70 17.31 -55.29
C GLY A 43 0.73 17.60 -55.80
N GLY A 44 1.70 16.72 -55.48
CA GLY A 44 3.05 16.68 -56.09
C GLY A 44 4.18 17.42 -55.35
N GLY A 45 5.36 16.78 -55.28
CA GLY A 45 6.62 17.39 -54.80
C GLY A 45 7.31 16.59 -53.67
N ALA A 46 8.46 15.98 -53.96
CA ALA A 46 9.26 15.23 -52.98
C ALA A 46 10.72 15.69 -53.00
N GLN A 47 11.35 15.83 -51.81
CA GLN A 47 12.75 15.49 -51.50
C GLN A 47 13.22 16.09 -50.15
N GLY A 48 14.24 15.47 -49.55
CA GLY A 48 15.19 16.13 -48.65
C GLY A 48 14.82 16.16 -47.16
N GLY A 49 15.32 15.19 -46.39
CA GLY A 49 15.25 15.23 -44.92
C GLY A 49 16.29 16.17 -44.30
N GLY A 50 16.09 16.53 -43.02
CA GLY A 50 17.08 17.30 -42.26
C GLY A 50 16.65 17.63 -40.83
N ALA A 51 17.45 17.13 -39.86
CA ALA A 51 17.65 17.60 -38.49
C ALA A 51 16.45 17.80 -37.53
N SER A 52 16.63 17.31 -36.30
CA SER A 52 15.83 17.64 -35.12
C SER A 52 15.86 19.15 -34.83
N GLY A 53 14.71 19.74 -34.50
CA GLY A 53 14.60 21.15 -34.08
C GLY A 53 13.62 21.32 -32.92
N SER A 54 14.14 21.66 -31.74
CA SER A 54 13.33 21.99 -30.57
C SER A 54 12.56 23.30 -30.77
N GLY A 55 11.23 23.27 -30.67
CA GLY A 55 10.37 24.45 -30.84
C GLY A 55 10.65 25.53 -29.79
N ALA A 56 10.93 26.75 -30.23
CA ALA A 56 11.33 27.84 -29.35
C ALA A 56 10.15 28.64 -28.78
N GLN A 57 10.23 28.91 -27.48
CA GLN A 57 9.84 30.16 -26.78
C GLN A 57 8.79 31.07 -27.46
N GLY A 58 7.57 31.09 -26.89
CA GLY A 58 6.73 32.29 -26.92
C GLY A 58 7.35 33.38 -26.05
N GLY A 59 7.63 34.55 -26.62
CA GLY A 59 8.44 35.58 -25.96
C GLY A 59 7.73 36.40 -24.88
N GLY A 60 8.08 36.17 -23.61
CA GLY A 60 8.08 37.21 -22.58
C GLY A 60 9.41 37.96 -22.61
N GLY A 61 9.40 39.29 -22.49
CA GLY A 61 10.59 40.12 -22.69
C GLY A 61 11.67 39.92 -21.63
N SER A 62 12.72 39.16 -21.94
CA SER A 62 13.93 39.10 -21.11
C SER A 62 14.69 40.43 -21.22
N SER A 63 14.61 41.25 -20.17
CA SER A 63 15.54 42.35 -19.96
C SER A 63 16.93 41.78 -19.68
N SER A 64 17.80 41.80 -20.69
CA SER A 64 19.22 41.48 -20.53
C SER A 64 19.92 42.60 -19.75
N GLY A 65 19.72 42.61 -18.43
CA GLY A 65 20.45 43.46 -17.51
C GLY A 65 21.95 43.19 -17.66
N GLY A 66 22.71 44.23 -18.01
CA GLY A 66 24.16 44.15 -17.94
C GLY A 66 24.59 44.00 -16.48
N ALA A 67 25.68 43.28 -16.24
CA ALA A 67 26.19 43.05 -14.88
C ALA A 67 26.38 44.37 -14.13
N VAL A 68 26.09 44.38 -12.83
CA VAL A 68 25.94 45.61 -12.05
C VAL A 68 27.30 46.29 -11.90
N GLU A 69 27.48 47.43 -12.59
CA GLU A 69 28.81 48.04 -12.75
C GLU A 69 29.45 48.39 -11.40
N GLY A 70 30.65 47.84 -11.19
CA GLY A 70 31.42 48.06 -9.96
C GLY A 70 30.99 47.21 -8.76
N LEU A 71 30.04 46.28 -8.89
CA LEU A 71 29.70 45.30 -7.86
C LEU A 71 30.88 44.33 -7.60
N VAL A 72 31.20 44.05 -6.33
CA VAL A 72 32.28 43.12 -5.93
C VAL A 72 31.87 42.05 -4.93
N ALA A 73 30.77 42.24 -4.20
CA ALA A 73 30.18 41.22 -3.34
C ALA A 73 28.67 41.45 -3.21
N LEU A 74 27.94 40.37 -2.93
CA LEU A 74 26.49 40.36 -2.79
C LEU A 74 26.12 39.70 -1.46
N ARG A 75 25.02 40.14 -0.83
CA ARG A 75 24.33 39.40 0.24
C ARG A 75 22.81 39.53 0.08
N VAL A 76 22.06 38.62 0.69
CA VAL A 76 20.61 38.74 0.85
C VAL A 76 20.30 39.10 2.31
N GLU A 77 19.39 40.04 2.51
CA GLU A 77 18.86 40.48 3.81
C GLU A 77 17.34 40.28 3.83
N PRO A 78 16.77 39.63 4.87
CA PRO A 78 17.47 38.82 5.87
C PRO A 78 18.09 37.56 5.24
N GLY A 79 19.24 37.11 5.76
CA GLY A 79 19.92 35.90 5.29
C GLY A 79 19.25 34.59 5.69
N ALA A 80 18.32 34.63 6.66
CA ALA A 80 17.36 33.57 6.93
C ALA A 80 16.07 34.20 7.49
N THR A 81 14.91 33.64 7.17
CA THR A 81 13.63 34.10 7.71
C THR A 81 12.61 32.96 7.81
N SER A 82 11.56 33.17 8.59
CA SER A 82 10.41 32.25 8.67
C SER A 82 9.12 33.02 8.41
N ILE A 83 8.24 32.45 7.61
CA ILE A 83 6.89 32.97 7.33
C ILE A 83 5.83 31.91 7.61
N GLU A 84 4.64 32.36 8.00
CA GLU A 84 3.48 31.48 8.19
C GLU A 84 2.66 31.40 6.89
N LEU A 85 2.14 30.21 6.62
CA LEU A 85 1.27 29.88 5.49
C LEU A 85 -0.03 29.32 6.06
N ALA A 86 -1.14 30.04 5.85
CA ALA A 86 -2.46 29.52 6.18
C ALA A 86 -2.92 28.48 5.13
N PHE A 87 -3.73 27.52 5.56
CA PHE A 87 -4.21 26.47 4.67
C PHE A 87 -5.10 27.03 3.55
N ARG A 88 -4.79 26.66 2.30
CA ARG A 88 -5.41 27.18 1.05
C ARG A 88 -5.13 28.67 0.74
N GLU A 89 -4.18 29.32 1.42
CA GLU A 89 -3.75 30.68 1.12
C GLU A 89 -2.38 30.72 0.40
N THR A 90 -1.69 31.87 0.41
CA THR A 90 -0.37 32.06 -0.19
C THR A 90 0.47 32.93 0.74
N ALA A 91 1.62 32.41 1.17
CA ALA A 91 2.57 33.14 2.00
C ALA A 91 3.47 34.02 1.11
N SER A 92 4.01 35.09 1.69
CA SER A 92 5.00 35.93 1.01
C SER A 92 6.06 36.48 1.95
N ALA A 93 7.24 36.75 1.41
CA ALA A 93 8.35 37.40 2.10
C ALA A 93 9.01 38.42 1.17
N GLN A 94 9.40 39.58 1.71
CA GLN A 94 10.30 40.48 1.00
C GLN A 94 11.74 40.19 1.44
N LEU A 95 12.56 39.75 0.48
CA LEU A 95 14.01 39.71 0.59
C LEU A 95 14.61 40.92 -0.13
N LYS A 96 15.83 41.29 0.26
CA LYS A 96 16.57 42.41 -0.29
C LYS A 96 17.97 41.96 -0.68
N ALA A 97 18.42 42.29 -1.88
CA ALA A 97 19.81 42.08 -2.26
C ALA A 97 20.61 43.35 -1.98
N VAL A 98 21.67 43.24 -1.17
CA VAL A 98 22.59 44.34 -0.88
C VAL A 98 23.94 44.04 -1.54
N GLY A 99 24.33 44.95 -2.44
CA GLY A 99 25.58 44.88 -3.18
C GLY A 99 26.63 45.78 -2.55
N ARG A 100 27.85 45.27 -2.40
CA ARG A 100 29.04 46.06 -2.05
C ARG A 100 29.83 46.37 -3.31
N PHE A 101 30.21 47.63 -3.48
CA PHE A 101 30.82 48.17 -4.69
C PHE A 101 32.32 48.46 -4.52
N GLN A 102 33.05 48.69 -5.63
CA GLN A 102 34.49 49.00 -5.66
C GLN A 102 34.87 50.28 -4.91
N ASP A 103 33.95 51.24 -4.79
CA ASP A 103 34.10 52.46 -3.97
C ASP A 103 33.98 52.17 -2.45
N GLY A 104 33.70 50.92 -2.07
CA GLY A 104 33.46 50.48 -0.71
C GLY A 104 32.03 50.71 -0.21
N ALA A 105 31.16 51.37 -0.99
CA ALA A 105 29.78 51.62 -0.62
C ALA A 105 28.92 50.35 -0.69
N GLU A 106 27.86 50.33 0.12
CA GLU A 106 26.80 49.33 0.03
C GLU A 106 25.54 49.97 -0.53
N ARG A 107 24.88 49.28 -1.46
CA ARG A 107 23.70 49.80 -2.17
C ARG A 107 22.66 48.68 -2.31
N ASP A 108 21.40 49.09 -2.39
CA ASP A 108 20.32 48.17 -2.77
C ASP A 108 20.48 47.79 -4.25
N VAL A 109 20.45 46.49 -4.54
CA VAL A 109 20.52 45.92 -5.90
C VAL A 109 19.36 44.94 -6.15
N THR A 110 18.31 44.98 -5.32
CA THR A 110 17.19 44.02 -5.33
C THR A 110 16.50 43.88 -6.69
N ALA A 111 16.30 44.99 -7.42
CA ALA A 111 15.72 45.00 -8.77
C ALA A 111 16.78 44.91 -9.90
N LEU A 112 18.06 44.69 -9.57
CA LEU A 112 19.18 44.63 -10.51
C LEU A 112 19.83 43.24 -10.60
N VAL A 113 19.42 42.29 -9.75
CA VAL A 113 19.93 40.91 -9.70
C VAL A 113 18.86 39.92 -10.19
N THR A 114 19.30 38.82 -10.79
CA THR A 114 18.41 37.67 -11.06
C THR A 114 18.10 36.96 -9.76
N TRP A 115 16.83 36.63 -9.53
CA TRP A 115 16.37 35.85 -8.38
C TRP A 115 15.95 34.44 -8.82
N THR A 116 16.27 33.43 -8.01
CA THR A 116 15.87 32.03 -8.20
C THR A 116 15.53 31.38 -6.86
N ALA A 117 14.78 30.28 -6.90
CA ALA A 117 14.55 29.38 -5.76
C ALA A 117 14.91 27.94 -6.17
N ASP A 118 15.12 27.06 -5.20
CA ASP A 118 15.34 25.62 -5.39
C ASP A 118 14.05 24.77 -5.37
N ASP A 119 12.90 25.39 -5.09
CA ASP A 119 11.57 24.79 -5.12
C ASP A 119 10.73 25.38 -6.28
N LEU A 120 10.11 24.50 -7.08
CA LEU A 120 9.28 24.85 -8.24
C LEU A 120 7.93 25.47 -7.85
N PHE A 121 7.46 25.26 -6.62
CA PHE A 121 6.23 25.85 -6.07
C PHE A 121 6.46 27.24 -5.47
N VAL A 122 7.64 27.85 -5.71
CA VAL A 122 8.01 29.17 -5.21
C VAL A 122 8.29 30.10 -6.39
N HIS A 123 7.77 31.32 -6.31
CA HIS A 123 8.09 32.38 -7.25
C HIS A 123 8.82 33.50 -6.52
N VAL A 124 9.88 34.05 -7.12
CA VAL A 124 10.63 35.19 -6.57
C VAL A 124 10.84 36.23 -7.65
N ASN A 125 10.29 37.43 -7.46
CA ASN A 125 10.45 38.56 -8.38
C ASN A 125 10.89 39.80 -7.59
N GLU A 126 12.01 40.42 -7.99
CA GLU A 126 12.59 41.57 -7.27
C GLU A 126 12.65 41.36 -5.74
N GLY A 127 13.12 40.18 -5.33
CA GLY A 127 13.22 39.76 -3.92
C GLY A 127 11.88 39.45 -3.23
N GLN A 128 10.73 39.75 -3.84
CA GLN A 128 9.43 39.32 -3.32
C GLN A 128 9.21 37.85 -3.63
N LEU A 129 9.29 37.01 -2.60
CA LEU A 129 8.92 35.60 -2.62
C LEU A 129 7.41 35.45 -2.42
N THR A 130 6.78 34.55 -3.18
CA THR A 130 5.42 34.04 -2.96
C THR A 130 5.37 32.52 -3.12
N THR A 131 4.57 31.84 -2.29
CA THR A 131 4.34 30.39 -2.40
C THR A 131 3.08 29.92 -1.66
N SER A 132 2.49 28.83 -2.14
CA SER A 132 1.41 28.07 -1.49
C SER A 132 1.89 26.73 -0.89
N SER A 133 3.20 26.47 -0.83
CA SER A 133 3.79 25.22 -0.32
C SER A 133 4.63 25.46 0.95
N PRO A 134 4.51 24.62 1.99
CA PRO A 134 5.36 24.68 3.19
C PRO A 134 6.70 23.96 2.95
N GLY A 135 7.68 24.20 3.82
CA GLY A 135 9.00 23.57 3.75
C GLY A 135 10.15 24.55 3.97
N ARG A 136 11.36 24.16 3.56
CA ARG A 136 12.54 25.02 3.46
C ARG A 136 12.82 25.34 2.00
N VAL A 137 13.09 26.60 1.71
CA VAL A 137 13.42 27.12 0.38
C VAL A 137 14.74 27.88 0.46
N ARG A 138 15.68 27.64 -0.46
CA ARG A 138 16.86 28.48 -0.67
C ARG A 138 16.63 29.43 -1.83
N VAL A 139 16.35 30.68 -1.49
CA VAL A 139 16.33 31.76 -2.47
C VAL A 139 17.75 32.20 -2.77
N THR A 140 18.10 32.38 -4.05
CA THR A 140 19.42 32.85 -4.49
C THR A 140 19.29 34.09 -5.37
N ALA A 141 20.02 35.14 -4.99
CA ALA A 141 20.25 36.35 -5.77
C ALA A 141 21.57 36.21 -6.55
N ALA A 142 21.57 36.68 -7.81
CA ALA A 142 22.65 36.44 -8.76
C ALA A 142 22.92 37.65 -9.65
N ASP A 143 24.20 38.02 -9.78
CA ASP A 143 24.69 38.89 -10.85
C ASP A 143 26.02 38.33 -11.39
N GLY A 144 26.18 38.21 -12.71
CA GLY A 144 27.36 37.61 -13.35
C GLY A 144 27.75 36.27 -12.70
N SER A 145 28.89 36.24 -12.02
CA SER A 145 29.37 35.12 -11.20
C SER A 145 29.14 35.28 -9.68
N LEU A 146 28.73 36.46 -9.20
CA LEU A 146 28.42 36.73 -7.80
C LEU A 146 27.08 36.09 -7.42
N ARG A 147 27.06 35.38 -6.29
CA ARG A 147 25.88 34.71 -5.75
C ARG A 147 25.76 35.01 -4.27
N ALA A 148 24.52 35.16 -3.81
CA ALA A 148 24.17 35.18 -2.40
C ALA A 148 22.83 34.50 -2.22
N SER A 149 22.64 33.81 -1.10
CA SER A 149 21.41 33.09 -0.82
C SER A 149 20.83 33.46 0.54
N ALA A 150 19.53 33.25 0.69
CA ALA A 150 18.83 33.24 1.97
C ALA A 150 17.97 31.99 2.10
N ASP A 151 17.92 31.44 3.30
CA ASP A 151 17.06 30.29 3.62
C ASP A 151 15.72 30.79 4.18
N VAL A 152 14.63 30.45 3.52
CA VAL A 152 13.25 30.81 3.89
C VAL A 152 12.52 29.55 4.39
N THR A 153 12.09 29.59 5.64
CA THR A 153 11.22 28.54 6.22
C THR A 153 9.76 28.96 6.06
N VAL A 154 8.97 28.13 5.37
CA VAL A 154 7.55 28.35 5.15
C VAL A 154 6.78 27.37 6.02
N LYS A 155 6.09 27.88 7.05
CA LYS A 155 5.47 27.07 8.09
C LYS A 155 3.95 27.05 7.92
N LEU A 156 3.38 25.87 7.64
CA LEU A 156 1.93 25.68 7.60
C LEU A 156 1.36 25.89 9.02
N ALA A 157 0.57 26.94 9.21
CA ALA A 157 0.12 27.36 10.53
C ALA A 157 -1.33 27.86 10.53
N GLY A 158 -1.97 27.80 11.69
CA GLY A 158 -3.31 28.34 11.92
C GLY A 158 -4.27 27.33 12.53
N GLU A 159 -5.57 27.55 12.33
CA GLU A 159 -6.63 26.65 12.74
C GLU A 159 -7.63 26.46 11.59
N VAL A 160 -8.00 25.20 11.32
CA VAL A 160 -8.93 24.79 10.28
C VAL A 160 -10.11 24.06 10.93
N ALA A 161 -11.32 24.45 10.58
CA ALA A 161 -12.52 23.70 10.96
C ALA A 161 -12.67 22.49 10.04
N LEU A 162 -12.77 21.30 10.64
CA LEU A 162 -13.11 20.07 9.93
C LEU A 162 -14.58 20.08 9.47
N PRO A 163 -14.95 19.27 8.46
CA PRO A 163 -16.36 19.04 8.13
C PRO A 163 -17.16 18.67 9.39
N GLY A 164 -18.36 19.25 9.55
CA GLY A 164 -19.23 18.98 10.71
C GLY A 164 -18.79 19.62 12.04
N ALA A 165 -17.71 20.41 12.10
CA ALA A 165 -17.25 21.06 13.33
C ALA A 165 -18.34 21.91 14.02
N PRO A 166 -18.63 21.70 15.32
CA PRO A 166 -19.63 22.49 16.03
C PRO A 166 -19.26 23.99 16.11
N PRO A 167 -20.24 24.91 15.96
CA PRO A 167 -19.97 26.36 15.98
C PRO A 167 -19.27 26.82 17.27
N GLY A 168 -18.05 27.33 17.14
CA GLY A 168 -17.26 27.82 18.27
C GLY A 168 -16.49 26.75 19.05
N ALA A 169 -16.43 25.50 18.58
CA ALA A 169 -15.73 24.39 19.26
C ALA A 169 -14.28 24.73 19.69
N SER A 170 -13.58 25.58 18.94
CA SER A 170 -12.24 26.10 19.28
C SER A 170 -12.10 26.67 20.69
N ALA A 171 -13.18 27.20 21.27
CA ALA A 171 -13.22 27.76 22.62
C ALA A 171 -13.07 26.69 23.72
N ALA A 172 -13.53 25.46 23.48
CA ALA A 172 -13.49 24.37 24.46
C ALA A 172 -12.05 24.01 24.88
N PHE A 173 -11.06 24.27 24.03
CA PHE A 173 -9.66 23.88 24.25
C PHE A 173 -8.82 24.94 24.98
N GLY A 174 -9.41 26.07 25.35
CA GLY A 174 -8.72 27.19 26.02
C GLY A 174 -8.41 26.99 27.50
N GLY A 175 -8.91 25.93 28.12
CA GLY A 175 -8.62 25.56 29.51
C GLY A 175 -7.26 24.87 29.70
N ALA A 176 -6.90 24.63 30.96
CA ALA A 176 -5.84 23.70 31.31
C ALA A 176 -6.36 22.24 31.17
N PRO A 177 -5.61 21.32 30.55
CA PRO A 177 -6.02 19.92 30.47
C PRO A 177 -5.81 19.18 31.80
N GLU A 178 -6.69 18.24 32.10
CA GLU A 178 -6.62 17.38 33.27
C GLU A 178 -6.15 15.98 32.87
N ALA A 179 -5.14 15.44 33.57
CA ALA A 179 -4.58 14.12 33.28
C ALA A 179 -5.59 12.97 33.43
N ALA A 180 -6.62 13.13 34.28
CA ALA A 180 -7.70 12.15 34.43
C ALA A 180 -8.60 12.04 33.18
N ASN A 181 -8.62 13.08 32.33
CA ASN A 181 -9.41 13.13 31.09
C ASN A 181 -8.53 12.90 29.84
N ALA A 182 -7.27 12.47 30.00
CA ALA A 182 -6.32 12.32 28.90
C ALA A 182 -6.82 11.27 27.88
N PRO A 183 -7.08 11.65 26.62
CA PRO A 183 -7.41 10.70 25.56
C PRO A 183 -6.15 9.96 25.08
N ALA A 184 -6.34 8.79 24.47
CA ALA A 184 -5.26 8.01 23.85
C ALA A 184 -5.54 7.79 22.36
N ILE A 185 -4.57 8.12 21.49
CA ILE A 185 -4.68 7.83 20.06
C ILE A 185 -4.55 6.31 19.87
N ALA A 186 -5.44 5.74 19.08
CA ALA A 186 -5.48 4.31 18.75
C ALA A 186 -5.16 4.04 17.27
N TYR A 187 -5.42 5.02 16.39
CA TYR A 187 -4.94 5.04 15.01
C TYR A 187 -4.81 6.51 14.54
N PRO A 188 -3.83 6.89 13.69
CA PRO A 188 -2.69 6.11 13.23
C PRO A 188 -1.80 5.57 14.35
N LEU A 189 -0.94 4.62 14.00
CA LEU A 189 0.08 4.09 14.90
C LEU A 189 1.27 5.06 14.96
N ASP A 190 1.98 5.08 16.10
CA ASP A 190 3.18 5.88 16.28
C ASP A 190 4.33 5.41 15.38
N GLY A 191 4.99 6.34 14.70
CA GLY A 191 6.00 6.06 13.69
C GLY A 191 5.43 5.58 12.35
N ALA A 192 4.18 5.91 12.01
CA ALA A 192 3.56 5.54 10.73
C ALA A 192 3.93 6.51 9.58
N LEU A 193 4.18 5.96 8.40
CA LEU A 193 4.44 6.71 7.16
C LEU A 193 3.41 6.34 6.10
N PHE A 194 2.55 7.30 5.77
CA PHE A 194 1.49 7.19 4.77
C PHE A 194 1.99 7.51 3.35
N PRO A 195 1.38 6.94 2.31
CA PRO A 195 1.67 7.28 0.91
C PRO A 195 0.94 8.56 0.50
N SER A 196 1.40 9.21 -0.57
CA SER A 196 0.84 10.48 -1.05
C SER A 196 -0.59 10.38 -1.62
N ASN A 197 -1.00 9.19 -2.07
CA ASN A 197 -2.31 8.89 -2.64
C ASN A 197 -3.25 8.13 -1.69
N ILE A 198 -2.97 8.10 -0.37
CA ILE A 198 -3.93 7.54 0.59
C ILE A 198 -5.24 8.35 0.56
N GLY A 199 -6.37 7.64 0.65
CA GLY A 199 -7.68 8.27 0.86
C GLY A 199 -7.83 8.90 2.25
N THR A 200 -9.07 9.18 2.66
CA THR A 200 -9.39 9.80 3.95
C THR A 200 -8.74 9.06 5.13
N VAL A 201 -7.82 9.71 5.85
CA VAL A 201 -7.19 9.16 7.04
C VAL A 201 -8.03 9.52 8.27
N GLU A 202 -8.56 8.53 8.98
CA GLU A 202 -9.18 8.75 10.28
C GLU A 202 -8.13 8.83 11.39
N LEU A 203 -8.27 9.82 12.29
CA LEU A 203 -7.61 9.83 13.57
C LEU A 203 -8.58 9.27 14.62
N GLN A 204 -8.34 8.05 15.10
CA GLN A 204 -9.19 7.31 16.03
C GLN A 204 -8.64 7.38 17.45
N VAL A 205 -9.50 7.71 18.42
CA VAL A 205 -9.09 8.17 19.75
C VAL A 205 -9.97 7.56 20.83
N ARG A 206 -9.37 6.91 21.84
CA ARG A 206 -10.06 6.51 23.08
C ARG A 206 -10.26 7.75 23.93
N LYS A 207 -11.50 8.03 24.35
CA LYS A 207 -11.82 9.18 25.20
C LYS A 207 -11.28 8.96 26.61
N GLY A 208 -10.80 10.02 27.25
CA GLY A 208 -10.49 9.99 28.68
C GLY A 208 -11.74 10.19 29.55
N SER A 209 -12.78 10.82 29.02
CA SER A 209 -14.10 10.92 29.66
C SER A 209 -15.25 10.85 28.65
N ALA A 210 -16.38 10.31 29.06
CA ALA A 210 -17.53 10.05 28.19
C ALA A 210 -18.21 11.32 27.65
N GLY A 211 -18.09 12.46 28.34
CA GLY A 211 -18.63 13.76 27.91
C GLY A 211 -17.80 14.46 26.84
N GLN A 212 -16.62 13.94 26.48
CA GLN A 212 -15.79 14.47 25.40
C GLN A 212 -16.50 14.32 24.04
N SER A 213 -16.85 15.44 23.39
CA SER A 213 -17.64 15.49 22.15
C SER A 213 -17.00 16.33 21.03
N VAL A 214 -16.06 17.22 21.36
CA VAL A 214 -15.26 18.00 20.39
C VAL A 214 -13.79 17.65 20.51
N GLY A 215 -13.09 17.67 19.38
CA GLY A 215 -11.66 17.42 19.31
C GLY A 215 -10.88 18.50 18.57
N ARG A 216 -9.62 18.66 18.96
CA ARG A 216 -8.59 19.37 18.21
C ARG A 216 -7.40 18.43 17.98
N ILE A 217 -7.11 18.14 16.72
CA ILE A 217 -5.82 17.57 16.31
C ILE A 217 -4.81 18.71 16.27
N GLU A 218 -3.66 18.56 16.92
CA GLU A 218 -2.55 19.53 16.87
C GLU A 218 -1.36 18.84 16.21
N ILE A 219 -0.98 19.31 15.02
CA ILE A 219 0.16 18.80 14.24
C ILE A 219 1.25 19.89 14.26
N PHE A 220 2.42 19.59 14.79
CA PHE A 220 3.48 20.56 15.03
C PHE A 220 4.86 19.97 14.74
N GLY A 221 5.79 20.79 14.26
CA GLY A 221 7.10 20.35 13.82
C GLY A 221 7.90 21.51 13.24
N ASP A 222 8.89 21.23 12.40
CA ASP A 222 9.70 22.27 11.76
C ASP A 222 8.85 23.14 10.82
N PHE A 223 8.15 22.50 9.87
CA PHE A 223 7.38 23.16 8.82
C PHE A 223 5.86 23.25 9.10
N ILE A 224 5.41 22.84 10.29
CA ILE A 224 3.98 22.83 10.65
C ILE A 224 3.70 23.28 12.10
N ASN A 225 2.56 23.93 12.32
CA ASN A 225 1.95 24.29 13.62
C ASN A 225 0.44 24.51 13.41
N LEU A 226 -0.25 23.43 13.07
CA LEU A 226 -1.61 23.45 12.54
C LEU A 226 -2.60 22.79 13.53
N ARG A 227 -3.78 23.39 13.66
CA ARG A 227 -4.86 22.90 14.52
C ARG A 227 -6.06 22.55 13.68
N LEU A 228 -6.57 21.32 13.79
CA LEU A 228 -7.76 20.86 13.08
C LEU A 228 -8.86 20.62 14.11
N VAL A 229 -9.93 21.43 14.09
CA VAL A 229 -11.00 21.41 15.10
C VAL A 229 -12.27 20.80 14.51
N GLY A 230 -12.85 19.81 15.18
CA GLY A 230 -14.02 19.09 14.68
C GLY A 230 -14.87 18.44 15.78
N ALA A 231 -15.93 17.76 15.35
CA ALA A 231 -16.65 16.81 16.18
C ALA A 231 -15.77 15.57 16.43
N CYS A 232 -15.82 15.03 17.64
CA CYS A 232 -15.23 13.74 18.00
C CYS A 232 -16.32 12.68 17.82
N GLU A 233 -16.52 12.25 16.57
CA GLU A 233 -17.62 11.38 16.14
C GLU A 233 -17.52 10.00 16.79
N ALA A 234 -18.52 9.62 17.59
CA ALA A 234 -18.45 8.40 18.40
C ALA A 234 -18.36 7.14 17.54
N ILE A 235 -17.36 6.30 17.82
CA ILE A 235 -17.29 4.94 17.25
C ILE A 235 -18.12 4.03 18.17
N PRO A 236 -19.20 3.38 17.67
CA PRO A 236 -20.12 2.60 18.50
C PRO A 236 -19.42 1.60 19.42
N ASP A 237 -19.92 1.46 20.65
CA ASP A 237 -19.50 0.47 21.66
C ASP A 237 -18.02 0.45 22.10
N THR A 238 -17.15 1.30 21.52
CA THR A 238 -15.71 1.40 21.87
C THR A 238 -15.38 2.35 23.01
N GLY A 239 -16.29 3.28 23.34
CA GLY A 239 -16.00 4.44 24.19
C GLY A 239 -15.10 5.51 23.55
N GLY A 240 -14.72 5.36 22.27
CA GLY A 240 -13.87 6.28 21.53
C GLY A 240 -14.60 7.17 20.52
N CYS A 241 -13.81 7.83 19.67
CA CYS A 241 -14.29 8.58 18.52
C CYS A 241 -13.28 8.60 17.36
N ALA A 242 -13.72 9.05 16.19
CA ALA A 242 -12.89 9.40 15.05
C ALA A 242 -12.93 10.92 14.76
N MET A 243 -11.90 11.41 14.08
CA MET A 243 -11.87 12.68 13.36
C MET A 243 -11.20 12.43 12.00
N ALA A 244 -11.91 12.71 10.90
CA ALA A 244 -11.35 12.52 9.55
C ALA A 244 -10.42 13.67 9.15
N LEU A 245 -9.22 13.34 8.65
CA LEU A 245 -8.34 14.28 7.97
C LEU A 245 -8.84 14.47 6.52
N PRO A 246 -9.15 15.70 6.06
CA PRO A 246 -9.56 15.96 4.68
C PRO A 246 -8.44 15.63 3.69
N ALA A 247 -8.75 14.87 2.64
CA ALA A 247 -7.76 14.36 1.68
C ALA A 247 -6.96 15.48 0.98
N GLU A 248 -7.56 16.67 0.78
CA GLU A 248 -6.88 17.83 0.21
C GLU A 248 -5.74 18.39 1.09
N MET A 249 -5.59 17.89 2.33
CA MET A 249 -4.48 18.25 3.21
C MET A 249 -3.22 17.40 2.96
N VAL A 250 -3.35 16.21 2.37
CA VAL A 250 -2.25 15.26 2.17
C VAL A 250 -1.07 15.88 1.39
N PRO A 251 -1.25 16.62 0.28
CA PRO A 251 -0.12 17.25 -0.42
C PRO A 251 0.68 18.24 0.46
N MET A 252 0.02 18.89 1.42
CA MET A 252 0.69 19.78 2.38
C MET A 252 1.42 18.99 3.46
N LEU A 253 0.80 17.92 3.95
CA LEU A 253 1.38 17.03 4.97
C LEU A 253 2.63 16.30 4.47
N VAL A 254 2.67 15.92 3.18
CA VAL A 254 3.87 15.41 2.50
C VAL A 254 5.01 16.43 2.62
N ARG A 255 4.80 17.67 2.19
CA ARG A 255 5.83 18.73 2.24
C ARG A 255 6.28 19.09 3.66
N THR A 256 5.41 18.94 4.67
CA THR A 256 5.82 19.16 6.07
C THR A 256 6.58 17.97 6.66
N SER A 257 6.38 16.76 6.14
CA SER A 257 7.03 15.53 6.61
C SER A 257 8.52 15.43 6.27
N ASP A 258 9.01 16.29 5.37
CA ASP A 258 10.43 16.47 5.05
C ASP A 258 11.27 16.98 6.24
N GLY A 259 10.62 17.63 7.23
CA GLY A 259 11.26 18.14 8.44
C GLY A 259 11.91 17.06 9.30
N GLU A 260 12.79 17.44 10.22
CA GLU A 260 13.35 16.51 11.18
C GLU A 260 12.32 16.21 12.28
N ALA A 261 11.70 17.25 12.85
CA ALA A 261 10.63 17.13 13.82
C ALA A 261 9.24 17.27 13.17
N MET A 262 8.35 16.30 13.40
CA MET A 262 6.92 16.36 13.15
C MET A 262 6.19 15.43 14.13
N GLU A 263 5.26 15.99 14.89
CA GLU A 263 4.48 15.30 15.93
C GLU A 263 2.99 15.65 15.79
N THR A 264 2.13 14.69 16.09
CA THR A 264 0.67 14.83 16.15
C THR A 264 0.18 14.47 17.55
N ARG A 265 -0.71 15.28 18.13
CA ARG A 265 -1.44 14.94 19.36
C ARG A 265 -2.91 15.37 19.29
N VAL A 266 -3.73 14.87 20.20
CA VAL A 266 -5.15 15.21 20.29
C VAL A 266 -5.47 15.91 21.60
N ARG A 267 -6.28 16.96 21.54
CA ARG A 267 -7.04 17.50 22.68
C ARG A 267 -8.50 17.13 22.51
N LEU A 268 -9.13 16.52 23.51
CA LEU A 268 -10.58 16.26 23.53
C LEU A 268 -11.22 17.03 24.69
N ALA A 269 -12.45 17.49 24.51
CA ALA A 269 -13.23 18.18 25.54
C ALA A 269 -14.75 18.00 25.29
N ALA A 270 -15.57 18.30 26.29
CA ALA A 270 -16.97 18.61 26.07
C ALA A 270 -17.10 20.00 25.40
N GLU A 271 -18.20 20.27 24.69
CA GLU A 271 -18.44 21.57 24.02
C GLU A 271 -18.30 22.79 24.92
N GLY A 272 -18.61 22.67 26.22
CA GLY A 272 -18.44 23.72 27.22
C GLY A 272 -17.00 23.95 27.72
N GLY A 273 -16.02 23.19 27.21
CA GLY A 273 -14.62 23.24 27.65
C GLY A 273 -14.29 22.50 28.95
N SER A 274 -15.27 21.82 29.55
CA SER A 274 -15.05 20.85 30.63
C SER A 274 -14.51 19.52 30.08
N GLU A 275 -13.99 18.67 30.97
CA GLU A 275 -13.44 17.34 30.62
C GLU A 275 -12.27 17.43 29.61
N LEU A 276 -11.58 18.56 29.58
CA LEU A 276 -10.47 18.82 28.66
C LEU A 276 -9.27 17.92 29.01
N GLY A 277 -8.87 17.09 28.05
CA GLY A 277 -7.66 16.27 28.11
C GLY A 277 -6.73 16.55 26.94
N VAL A 278 -5.50 16.04 27.02
CA VAL A 278 -4.54 16.01 25.92
C VAL A 278 -3.87 14.63 25.90
N SER A 279 -3.66 14.06 24.72
CA SER A 279 -2.93 12.81 24.54
C SER A 279 -1.42 13.03 24.62
N GLU A 280 -0.68 11.93 24.79
CA GLU A 280 0.71 11.88 24.33
C GLU A 280 0.79 12.18 22.83
N ALA A 281 1.97 12.60 22.37
CA ALA A 281 2.24 12.85 20.95
C ALA A 281 2.73 11.57 20.25
N ILE A 282 2.52 11.52 18.94
CA ILE A 282 3.00 10.45 18.05
C ILE A 282 3.64 11.05 16.79
N ASP A 283 4.67 10.42 16.23
CA ASP A 283 5.23 10.80 14.93
C ASP A 283 4.40 10.12 13.82
N VAL A 284 3.77 10.92 12.97
CA VAL A 284 2.97 10.46 11.82
C VAL A 284 3.27 11.34 10.63
N ARG A 285 3.63 10.71 9.51
CA ARG A 285 4.16 11.39 8.32
C ARG A 285 3.52 10.88 7.03
N TRP A 286 3.74 11.64 5.96
CA TRP A 286 3.36 11.30 4.60
C TRP A 286 4.59 11.38 3.69
N ALA A 287 4.81 10.34 2.88
CA ALA A 287 5.82 10.33 1.83
C ALA A 287 5.25 10.92 0.54
N SER A 288 6.11 11.47 -0.33
CA SER A 288 5.74 11.74 -1.72
C SER A 288 5.48 10.45 -2.51
N ALA A 289 6.12 9.35 -2.11
CA ALA A 289 5.93 8.03 -2.67
C ALA A 289 4.45 7.60 -2.59
N ALA A 290 3.91 7.17 -3.71
CA ALA A 290 2.56 6.64 -3.82
C ALA A 290 2.54 5.12 -3.62
N LEU A 291 1.38 4.55 -3.37
CA LEU A 291 1.07 3.17 -3.78
C LEU A 291 0.70 3.19 -5.27
N SER A 292 0.97 2.12 -6.01
CA SER A 292 0.68 2.04 -7.45
C SER A 292 0.35 0.62 -7.90
N GLY A 293 -0.21 0.49 -9.11
CA GLY A 293 -0.52 -0.80 -9.73
C GLY A 293 -1.71 -1.54 -9.11
N GLY A 294 -1.75 -2.86 -9.32
CA GLY A 294 -2.88 -3.71 -8.93
C GLY A 294 -2.55 -4.62 -7.75
N LEU A 295 -3.33 -4.57 -6.67
CA LEU A 295 -3.20 -5.48 -5.53
C LEU A 295 -4.39 -6.44 -5.49
N TYR A 296 -4.13 -7.72 -5.76
CA TYR A 296 -5.10 -8.79 -5.75
C TYR A 296 -4.98 -9.55 -4.42
N TYR A 297 -6.10 -9.83 -3.75
CA TYR A 297 -6.09 -10.47 -2.43
C TYR A 297 -7.24 -11.45 -2.23
N TRP A 298 -6.98 -12.50 -1.45
CA TRP A 298 -7.97 -13.52 -1.10
C TRP A 298 -8.78 -13.10 0.13
N ARG A 299 -10.10 -13.04 -0.03
CA ARG A 299 -11.10 -12.66 0.97
C ARG A 299 -11.90 -13.89 1.40
N THR A 300 -12.17 -14.01 2.71
CA THR A 300 -12.83 -15.19 3.32
C THR A 300 -14.17 -14.88 4.00
N ASP A 301 -14.66 -13.64 3.84
CA ASP A 301 -15.97 -13.07 4.17
C ASP A 301 -16.70 -13.58 5.42
N GLY A 302 -17.21 -14.82 5.44
CA GLY A 302 -18.13 -15.36 6.45
C GLY A 302 -17.65 -16.64 7.16
N THR A 303 -18.58 -17.53 7.49
CA THR A 303 -18.37 -18.79 8.23
C THR A 303 -18.26 -20.02 7.32
N SER A 304 -18.10 -19.82 6.01
CA SER A 304 -17.97 -20.87 5.00
C SER A 304 -16.85 -20.54 4.04
N LEU A 305 -16.01 -21.52 3.69
CA LEU A 305 -15.02 -21.37 2.62
C LEU A 305 -15.66 -21.19 1.23
N GLN A 306 -16.98 -21.38 1.09
CA GLN A 306 -17.71 -21.29 -0.17
C GLN A 306 -17.98 -19.85 -0.64
N SER A 307 -18.04 -18.86 0.25
CA SER A 307 -18.24 -17.44 -0.11
C SER A 307 -16.92 -16.66 -0.23
N ALA A 308 -15.79 -17.37 -0.18
CA ALA A 308 -14.46 -16.80 -0.37
C ALA A 308 -14.21 -16.40 -1.84
N ALA A 309 -13.43 -15.34 -2.05
CA ALA A 309 -13.23 -14.73 -3.36
C ALA A 309 -11.88 -13.99 -3.47
N ILE A 310 -11.45 -13.63 -4.68
CA ILE A 310 -10.32 -12.75 -4.94
C ILE A 310 -10.84 -11.38 -5.35
N TYR A 311 -10.32 -10.32 -4.72
CA TYR A 311 -10.63 -8.92 -5.04
C TYR A 311 -9.40 -8.21 -5.61
N ARG A 312 -9.58 -7.29 -6.55
CA ARG A 312 -8.58 -6.34 -7.06
C ARG A 312 -8.79 -4.99 -6.39
N TYR A 313 -7.77 -4.45 -5.74
CA TYR A 313 -7.66 -3.01 -5.47
C TYR A 313 -6.79 -2.37 -6.56
N ASP A 314 -7.33 -1.36 -7.24
CA ASP A 314 -6.56 -0.41 -8.04
C ASP A 314 -5.90 0.61 -7.10
N LEU A 315 -4.57 0.64 -7.07
CA LEU A 315 -3.83 1.59 -6.22
C LEU A 315 -3.46 2.86 -6.99
N ASP A 316 -3.57 2.87 -8.32
CA ASP A 316 -3.43 4.09 -9.13
C ASP A 316 -4.71 4.95 -9.02
N ASP A 317 -5.88 4.33 -8.86
CA ASP A 317 -7.14 4.95 -8.39
C ASP A 317 -7.56 4.47 -6.99
N ALA A 318 -6.68 4.66 -5.99
CA ALA A 318 -6.91 4.26 -4.60
C ALA A 318 -8.17 4.90 -3.93
N ALA A 319 -8.84 5.85 -4.60
CA ALA A 319 -10.11 6.42 -4.17
C ALA A 319 -11.30 5.49 -4.47
N SER A 320 -11.23 4.66 -5.52
CA SER A 320 -12.24 3.65 -5.82
C SER A 320 -12.15 2.45 -4.88
N PRO A 321 -13.27 1.79 -4.53
CA PRO A 321 -13.25 0.60 -3.70
C PRO A 321 -12.75 -0.63 -4.49
N PRO A 322 -12.21 -1.67 -3.83
CA PRO A 322 -11.82 -2.92 -4.48
C PRO A 322 -12.98 -3.58 -5.25
N GLU A 323 -12.68 -4.07 -6.46
CA GLU A 323 -13.61 -4.81 -7.32
C GLU A 323 -13.45 -6.32 -7.13
N LEU A 324 -14.55 -7.08 -7.12
CA LEU A 324 -14.55 -8.55 -7.14
C LEU A 324 -13.93 -9.05 -8.45
N PHE A 325 -12.89 -9.89 -8.39
CA PHE A 325 -12.24 -10.48 -9.58
C PHE A 325 -12.63 -11.94 -9.82
N TRP A 326 -12.69 -12.77 -8.77
CA TRP A 326 -13.03 -14.20 -8.88
C TRP A 326 -13.75 -14.72 -7.64
N GLU A 327 -14.97 -15.26 -7.79
CA GLU A 327 -15.72 -15.98 -6.74
C GLU A 327 -15.65 -17.51 -6.91
N ASN A 328 -15.85 -18.28 -5.83
CA ASN A 328 -15.79 -19.75 -5.88
C ASN A 328 -16.78 -20.38 -6.86
N GLU A 329 -17.90 -19.71 -7.13
CA GLU A 329 -18.93 -20.08 -8.10
C GLU A 329 -18.37 -20.15 -9.54
N GLN A 330 -17.27 -19.43 -9.83
CA GLN A 330 -16.53 -19.53 -11.10
C GLN A 330 -15.52 -20.69 -11.13
N SER A 331 -15.13 -21.22 -9.97
CA SER A 331 -14.11 -22.28 -9.86
C SER A 331 -14.63 -23.62 -10.42
N PRO A 332 -13.96 -24.23 -11.42
CA PRO A 332 -14.41 -25.48 -12.02
C PRO A 332 -14.50 -26.64 -11.03
N PRO A 333 -15.50 -27.55 -11.16
CA PRO A 333 -15.61 -28.71 -10.29
C PRO A 333 -14.42 -29.65 -10.44
N LEU A 334 -14.05 -30.32 -9.35
CA LEU A 334 -12.87 -31.18 -9.27
C LEU A 334 -13.23 -32.66 -9.48
N ALA A 335 -12.28 -33.46 -9.97
CA ALA A 335 -12.50 -34.90 -10.21
C ALA A 335 -12.82 -35.73 -8.95
N ASN A 336 -12.62 -35.19 -7.74
CA ASN A 336 -13.07 -35.82 -6.49
C ASN A 336 -14.59 -35.61 -6.21
N GLY A 337 -15.30 -34.84 -7.05
CA GLY A 337 -16.72 -34.50 -6.88
C GLY A 337 -16.97 -33.23 -6.04
N GLN A 338 -15.95 -32.42 -5.79
CA GLN A 338 -16.07 -31.12 -5.14
C GLN A 338 -16.50 -30.04 -6.13
N GLU A 339 -17.72 -29.55 -5.97
CA GLU A 339 -18.24 -28.33 -6.61
C GLU A 339 -17.70 -27.08 -5.90
N MET A 340 -17.57 -25.96 -6.64
CA MET A 340 -17.17 -24.63 -6.13
C MET A 340 -15.94 -24.67 -5.19
N PRO A 341 -14.79 -25.21 -5.64
CA PRO A 341 -13.61 -25.39 -4.81
C PRO A 341 -12.87 -24.08 -4.50
N CYS A 342 -12.42 -23.95 -3.25
CA CYS A 342 -11.62 -22.82 -2.76
C CYS A 342 -10.39 -22.54 -3.65
N MET A 343 -10.30 -21.33 -4.21
CA MET A 343 -9.19 -20.84 -5.02
C MET A 343 -8.13 -20.01 -4.26
N GLY A 344 -8.09 -20.10 -2.92
CA GLY A 344 -7.34 -19.13 -2.09
C GLY A 344 -5.83 -19.05 -2.38
N CYS A 345 -5.19 -20.17 -2.71
CA CYS A 345 -3.80 -20.18 -3.15
C CYS A 345 -3.71 -19.71 -4.62
N HIS A 346 -3.31 -18.45 -4.81
CA HIS A 346 -3.20 -17.80 -6.11
C HIS A 346 -1.89 -17.03 -6.25
N ALA A 347 -1.44 -16.79 -7.48
CA ALA A 347 -0.27 -15.98 -7.80
C ALA A 347 -0.50 -15.21 -9.12
N LEU A 348 0.15 -14.05 -9.26
CA LEU A 348 -0.05 -13.10 -10.35
C LEU A 348 1.27 -12.86 -11.10
N ALA A 349 1.23 -12.74 -12.42
CA ALA A 349 2.37 -12.31 -13.21
C ALA A 349 2.64 -10.82 -13.02
N GLN A 350 3.89 -10.38 -13.17
CA GLN A 350 4.32 -9.00 -12.86
C GLN A 350 3.54 -7.93 -13.64
N ALA A 351 3.26 -8.18 -14.92
CA ALA A 351 2.47 -7.29 -15.78
C ALA A 351 0.97 -7.22 -15.40
N GLY A 352 0.49 -8.13 -14.55
CA GLY A 352 -0.92 -8.26 -14.18
C GLY A 352 -1.80 -8.93 -15.23
N ASP A 353 -1.21 -9.57 -16.24
CA ASP A 353 -1.88 -10.19 -17.40
C ASP A 353 -2.36 -11.63 -17.14
N LYS A 354 -1.57 -12.43 -16.44
CA LYS A 354 -1.87 -13.85 -16.13
C LYS A 354 -1.96 -14.09 -14.63
N MET A 355 -2.96 -14.87 -14.21
CA MET A 355 -3.08 -15.37 -12.82
C MET A 355 -3.08 -16.90 -12.79
N ALA A 356 -2.32 -17.46 -11.85
CA ALA A 356 -2.35 -18.87 -11.49
C ALA A 356 -3.30 -19.07 -10.30
N LEU A 357 -4.28 -19.97 -10.43
CA LEU A 357 -5.24 -20.35 -9.40
C LEU A 357 -5.04 -21.82 -8.97
N THR A 358 -5.06 -22.07 -7.66
CA THR A 358 -5.03 -23.42 -7.10
C THR A 358 -6.36 -23.74 -6.43
N PHE A 359 -7.13 -24.65 -7.04
CA PHE A 359 -8.44 -25.08 -6.60
C PHE A 359 -8.38 -26.26 -5.61
N GLY A 360 -9.16 -26.13 -4.53
CA GLY A 360 -9.14 -27.05 -3.39
C GLY A 360 -7.95 -26.82 -2.46
N GLY A 361 -7.20 -25.72 -2.65
CA GLY A 361 -6.01 -25.40 -1.88
C GLY A 361 -4.97 -26.53 -1.88
N SER A 362 -4.36 -26.75 -0.73
CA SER A 362 -3.24 -27.67 -0.47
C SER A 362 -3.50 -29.13 -0.85
N GLY A 363 -4.76 -29.58 -0.87
CA GLY A 363 -5.15 -30.91 -1.35
C GLY A 363 -6.62 -30.91 -1.77
N PRO A 364 -6.96 -31.17 -3.05
CA PRO A 364 -6.14 -31.84 -4.07
C PRO A 364 -5.17 -30.97 -4.88
N SER A 365 -5.09 -29.64 -4.72
CA SER A 365 -4.20 -28.78 -5.53
C SER A 365 -4.38 -28.95 -7.05
N SER A 366 -5.64 -28.87 -7.50
CA SER A 366 -5.96 -28.69 -8.92
C SER A 366 -5.60 -27.28 -9.36
N PHE A 367 -5.31 -27.06 -10.64
CA PHE A 367 -4.72 -25.81 -11.13
C PHE A 367 -5.48 -25.21 -12.32
N ALA A 368 -5.48 -23.88 -12.43
CA ALA A 368 -5.74 -23.16 -13.67
C ALA A 368 -4.80 -21.99 -13.88
N LEU A 369 -4.57 -21.66 -15.15
CA LEU A 369 -4.00 -20.40 -15.61
C LEU A 369 -5.13 -19.56 -16.23
N VAL A 370 -5.21 -18.29 -15.88
CA VAL A 370 -6.34 -17.38 -16.18
C VAL A 370 -5.82 -16.09 -16.80
N ASP A 371 -6.49 -15.61 -17.85
CA ASP A 371 -6.31 -14.25 -18.39
C ASP A 371 -7.00 -13.24 -17.45
N VAL A 372 -6.26 -12.25 -16.96
CA VAL A 372 -6.76 -11.32 -15.93
C VAL A 372 -7.62 -10.20 -16.53
N ALA A 373 -7.52 -9.93 -17.84
CA ALA A 373 -8.34 -8.93 -18.51
C ALA A 373 -9.73 -9.45 -18.91
N THR A 374 -9.88 -10.77 -19.12
CA THR A 374 -11.18 -11.39 -19.48
C THR A 374 -11.73 -12.37 -18.43
N ALA A 375 -10.92 -12.78 -17.46
CA ALA A 375 -11.18 -13.89 -16.52
C ALA A 375 -11.43 -15.25 -17.20
N ASP A 376 -11.04 -15.41 -18.47
CA ASP A 376 -11.08 -16.70 -19.16
C ASP A 376 -9.95 -17.63 -18.68
N ILE A 377 -10.25 -18.93 -18.58
CA ILE A 377 -9.25 -19.95 -18.26
C ILE A 377 -8.43 -20.28 -19.52
N ILE A 378 -7.15 -19.89 -19.52
CA ILE A 378 -6.14 -20.22 -20.54
C ILE A 378 -5.83 -21.73 -20.52
N ALA A 379 -5.68 -22.31 -19.34
CA ALA A 379 -5.36 -23.73 -19.17
C ALA A 379 -5.93 -24.30 -17.86
N LEU A 380 -6.38 -25.57 -17.87
CA LEU A 380 -7.07 -26.21 -16.74
C LEU A 380 -6.53 -27.61 -16.43
N ARG A 381 -6.27 -27.88 -15.15
CA ARG A 381 -5.79 -29.14 -14.57
C ARG A 381 -6.60 -29.51 -13.32
N ASN A 382 -7.90 -29.75 -13.50
CA ASN A 382 -8.86 -30.15 -12.46
C ASN A 382 -9.22 -31.65 -12.46
N THR A 383 -8.67 -32.42 -13.41
CA THR A 383 -8.94 -33.86 -13.57
C THR A 383 -7.76 -34.76 -13.18
N ASP A 384 -6.63 -34.18 -12.76
CA ASP A 384 -5.49 -34.93 -12.25
C ASP A 384 -5.83 -35.57 -10.89
N PRO A 385 -5.79 -36.91 -10.75
CA PRO A 385 -6.22 -37.60 -9.52
C PRO A 385 -5.26 -37.39 -8.35
N ASP A 386 -4.05 -36.92 -8.61
CA ASP A 386 -3.03 -36.61 -7.61
C ASP A 386 -2.95 -35.11 -7.26
N GLY A 387 -3.45 -34.22 -8.12
CA GLY A 387 -3.15 -32.78 -8.11
C GLY A 387 -2.10 -32.35 -9.15
N PHE A 388 -1.83 -31.05 -9.23
CA PHE A 388 -0.92 -30.45 -10.23
C PHE A 388 0.07 -29.44 -9.65
N ALA A 389 -0.40 -28.43 -8.90
CA ALA A 389 0.41 -27.35 -8.34
C ALA A 389 -0.26 -26.73 -7.11
N THR A 390 0.52 -26.36 -6.09
CA THR A 390 0.03 -25.80 -4.83
C THR A 390 0.42 -24.33 -4.64
N MET A 391 1.62 -23.94 -5.08
CA MET A 391 2.11 -22.55 -5.09
C MET A 391 2.75 -22.24 -6.45
N THR A 392 2.76 -20.98 -6.86
CA THR A 392 3.29 -20.56 -8.17
C THR A 392 4.01 -19.22 -8.07
N THR A 393 5.02 -19.02 -8.92
CA THR A 393 5.62 -17.73 -9.27
C THR A 393 5.92 -17.70 -10.76
N PHE A 394 5.90 -16.52 -11.39
CA PHE A 394 6.12 -16.34 -12.83
C PHE A 394 7.51 -15.76 -13.11
N SER A 395 8.02 -15.93 -14.32
CA SER A 395 9.12 -15.09 -14.84
C SER A 395 8.66 -13.63 -15.00
N PRO A 396 9.58 -12.65 -15.10
CA PRO A 396 9.21 -11.23 -15.26
C PRO A 396 8.37 -10.94 -16.52
N ASP A 397 8.57 -11.71 -17.59
CA ASP A 397 7.80 -11.61 -18.84
C ASP A 397 6.45 -12.34 -18.78
N GLY A 398 6.21 -13.14 -17.74
CA GLY A 398 4.99 -13.93 -17.57
C GLY A 398 4.85 -15.12 -18.52
N GLU A 399 5.91 -15.52 -19.24
CA GLU A 399 5.86 -16.62 -20.23
C GLU A 399 6.31 -17.98 -19.66
N LEU A 400 7.00 -17.95 -18.52
CA LEU A 400 7.35 -19.12 -17.71
C LEU A 400 6.78 -19.00 -16.30
N MET A 401 6.65 -20.15 -15.63
CA MET A 401 6.33 -20.21 -14.21
C MET A 401 7.04 -21.36 -13.50
N VAL A 402 7.30 -21.19 -12.21
CA VAL A 402 7.76 -22.26 -11.32
C VAL A 402 6.59 -22.63 -10.41
N ASN A 403 6.03 -23.82 -10.61
CA ASN A 403 5.05 -24.39 -9.67
C ASN A 403 5.78 -25.18 -8.57
N ALA A 404 5.32 -25.04 -7.33
CA ALA A 404 5.63 -25.98 -6.26
C ALA A 404 4.53 -27.03 -6.14
N PHE A 405 4.92 -28.31 -6.01
CA PHE A 405 3.98 -29.40 -5.79
C PHE A 405 4.64 -30.58 -5.05
N ARG A 406 3.99 -31.10 -4.01
CA ARG A 406 4.43 -32.26 -3.20
C ARG A 406 5.91 -32.19 -2.74
N GLY A 407 6.43 -30.99 -2.54
CA GLY A 407 7.81 -30.73 -2.12
C GLY A 407 8.86 -30.78 -3.24
N ALA A 408 8.46 -30.58 -4.51
CA ALA A 408 9.35 -30.29 -5.64
C ALA A 408 8.98 -28.94 -6.29
N LEU A 409 9.92 -28.34 -7.01
CA LEU A 409 9.69 -27.17 -7.88
C LEU A 409 9.83 -27.60 -9.34
N THR A 410 8.86 -27.31 -10.19
CA THR A 410 8.89 -27.63 -11.63
C THR A 410 8.78 -26.34 -12.45
N LEU A 411 9.74 -26.10 -13.33
CA LEU A 411 9.69 -25.03 -14.33
C LEU A 411 8.76 -25.43 -15.48
N ARG A 412 7.87 -24.52 -15.87
CA ARG A 412 6.85 -24.74 -16.90
C ARG A 412 6.64 -23.53 -17.80
N ARG A 413 6.03 -23.77 -18.96
CA ARG A 413 5.36 -22.74 -19.77
C ARG A 413 4.14 -22.17 -19.04
N ALA A 414 3.93 -20.86 -19.15
CA ALA A 414 2.73 -20.16 -18.69
C ALA A 414 1.75 -19.93 -19.86
N ASP A 415 1.38 -21.00 -20.55
CA ASP A 415 0.50 -20.99 -21.74
C ASP A 415 -0.54 -22.15 -21.70
N GLU A 416 -1.28 -22.34 -22.81
CA GLU A 416 -2.28 -23.42 -22.97
C GLU A 416 -1.72 -24.85 -22.80
N THR A 417 -0.40 -25.04 -22.92
CA THR A 417 0.25 -26.36 -22.86
C THR A 417 0.61 -26.79 -21.44
N LEU A 418 0.96 -25.82 -20.58
CA LEU A 418 1.56 -26.02 -19.25
C LEU A 418 2.77 -26.98 -19.27
N GLU A 419 3.51 -27.02 -20.39
CA GLU A 419 4.65 -27.92 -20.64
C GLU A 419 5.66 -27.88 -19.48
N ALA A 420 6.01 -29.05 -18.93
CA ALA A 420 7.07 -29.18 -17.92
C ALA A 420 8.44 -29.19 -18.60
N LEU A 421 9.23 -28.15 -18.35
CA LEU A 421 10.59 -28.00 -18.87
C LEU A 421 11.62 -28.74 -18.00
N GLY A 422 11.34 -28.89 -16.70
CA GLY A 422 12.10 -29.74 -15.79
C GLY A 422 11.83 -29.47 -14.31
N ASP A 423 12.16 -30.44 -13.45
CA ASP A 423 12.22 -30.22 -12.00
C ASP A 423 13.54 -29.53 -11.63
N LEU A 424 13.45 -28.55 -10.73
CA LEU A 424 14.57 -27.71 -10.29
C LEU A 424 15.20 -28.22 -8.99
N PHE A 425 16.51 -27.97 -8.84
CA PHE A 425 17.25 -28.07 -7.58
C PHE A 425 17.21 -29.44 -6.87
N GLY A 426 17.13 -30.54 -7.62
CA GLY A 426 17.11 -31.90 -7.09
C GLY A 426 18.34 -32.28 -6.24
N GLU A 427 19.44 -31.54 -6.37
CA GLU A 427 20.66 -31.64 -5.56
C GLU A 427 20.51 -31.16 -4.11
N VAL A 428 19.46 -30.39 -3.76
CA VAL A 428 19.26 -29.85 -2.40
C VAL A 428 18.88 -30.94 -1.40
N GLY A 429 18.23 -32.03 -1.83
CA GLY A 429 17.90 -33.19 -0.99
C GLY A 429 16.79 -33.00 0.06
N GLU A 430 16.31 -31.77 0.25
CA GLU A 430 15.13 -31.45 1.07
C GLU A 430 13.85 -31.34 0.22
N ARG A 431 12.70 -31.03 0.84
CA ARG A 431 11.47 -30.67 0.12
C ARG A 431 11.42 -29.18 -0.14
N LEU A 432 11.01 -28.80 -1.35
CA LEU A 432 11.06 -27.41 -1.84
C LEU A 432 9.65 -26.87 -2.07
N THR A 433 9.42 -25.60 -1.74
CA THR A 433 8.10 -24.95 -1.84
C THR A 433 8.22 -23.41 -1.80
N GLN A 434 7.08 -22.72 -1.90
CA GLN A 434 6.92 -21.27 -1.76
C GLN A 434 7.95 -20.46 -2.58
N PRO A 435 8.02 -20.68 -3.91
CA PRO A 435 8.96 -19.99 -4.79
C PRO A 435 8.54 -18.53 -5.02
N PHE A 436 9.53 -17.66 -5.23
CA PHE A 436 9.35 -16.28 -5.68
C PHE A 436 10.49 -15.88 -6.61
N TRP A 437 10.20 -15.70 -7.90
CA TRP A 437 11.12 -15.13 -8.89
C TRP A 437 11.16 -13.61 -8.69
N SER A 438 12.33 -12.99 -8.79
CA SER A 438 12.46 -11.54 -8.67
C SER A 438 11.93 -10.81 -9.91
N PRO A 439 11.29 -9.63 -9.76
CA PRO A 439 10.84 -8.81 -10.89
C PRO A 439 11.95 -8.38 -11.85
N ASP A 440 13.19 -8.33 -11.36
CA ASP A 440 14.38 -8.02 -12.15
C ASP A 440 14.97 -9.22 -12.91
N GLY A 441 14.35 -10.40 -12.79
CA GLY A 441 14.69 -11.68 -13.41
C GLY A 441 15.88 -12.43 -12.82
N LYS A 442 16.71 -11.79 -11.99
CA LYS A 442 18.05 -12.29 -11.62
C LYS A 442 18.05 -13.37 -10.53
N HIS A 443 16.94 -13.56 -9.81
CA HIS A 443 16.90 -14.38 -8.60
C HIS A 443 15.63 -15.20 -8.47
N LEU A 444 15.75 -16.40 -7.90
CA LEU A 444 14.64 -17.23 -7.46
C LEU A 444 14.86 -17.61 -6.00
N ALA A 445 14.06 -17.04 -5.10
CA ALA A 445 14.03 -17.41 -3.69
C ALA A 445 12.98 -18.49 -3.45
N PHE A 446 13.25 -19.42 -2.54
CA PHE A 446 12.32 -20.50 -2.22
C PHE A 446 12.61 -21.10 -0.85
N VAL A 447 11.66 -21.89 -0.33
CA VAL A 447 11.74 -22.52 0.99
C VAL A 447 12.16 -23.98 0.86
N ALA A 448 13.12 -24.42 1.68
CA ALA A 448 13.45 -25.83 1.86
C ALA A 448 13.07 -26.30 3.28
N TRP A 449 12.46 -27.48 3.37
CA TRP A 449 11.94 -28.05 4.61
C TRP A 449 12.11 -29.58 4.66
N GLN A 450 12.04 -30.15 5.87
CA GLN A 450 12.23 -31.58 6.11
C GLN A 450 10.94 -32.18 6.71
N PRO A 451 10.21 -33.06 5.99
CA PRO A 451 8.93 -33.60 6.48
C PRO A 451 9.01 -34.42 7.77
N GLY A 452 10.21 -34.86 8.18
CA GLY A 452 10.41 -35.50 9.49
C GLY A 452 10.45 -34.54 10.68
N GLU A 453 10.52 -33.23 10.44
CA GLU A 453 10.41 -32.20 11.49
C GLU A 453 8.98 -31.66 11.62
N ASN A 454 8.12 -31.82 10.61
CA ASN A 454 6.70 -31.43 10.68
C ASN A 454 5.97 -32.24 11.77
N GLY A 455 5.22 -31.55 12.64
CA GLY A 455 4.24 -32.18 13.54
C GLY A 455 2.93 -32.57 12.82
N ALA A 456 2.72 -32.04 11.61
CA ALA A 456 1.67 -32.41 10.68
C ALA A 456 1.89 -33.82 10.08
N GLY A 457 0.87 -34.33 9.37
CA GLY A 457 0.91 -35.66 8.75
C GLY A 457 1.89 -35.78 7.56
N PRO A 458 1.90 -36.93 6.86
CA PRO A 458 2.76 -37.20 5.70
C PRO A 458 2.37 -36.41 4.43
N GLU A 459 1.66 -35.30 4.61
CA GLU A 459 1.01 -34.51 3.57
C GLU A 459 1.98 -33.44 3.05
N LEU A 460 2.58 -33.69 1.88
CA LEU A 460 3.70 -32.90 1.35
C LEU A 460 3.29 -31.56 0.71
N TYR A 461 2.20 -30.94 1.17
CA TYR A 461 1.56 -29.83 0.45
C TYR A 461 2.41 -28.55 0.41
N GLY A 462 3.33 -28.35 1.35
CA GLY A 462 4.34 -27.28 1.28
C GLY A 462 3.82 -25.87 1.59
N ASP A 463 2.56 -25.76 2.02
CA ASP A 463 2.07 -24.67 2.85
C ASP A 463 2.63 -24.77 4.28
N THR A 464 2.63 -25.98 4.83
CA THR A 464 3.04 -26.31 6.20
C THR A 464 4.49 -26.73 6.28
N VAL A 465 5.34 -25.83 6.79
CA VAL A 465 6.81 -25.92 6.67
C VAL A 465 7.52 -25.70 8.00
N ARG A 466 7.58 -26.73 8.86
CA ARG A 466 8.25 -26.64 10.17
C ARG A 466 9.78 -26.68 10.00
N GLY A 467 10.49 -25.86 10.78
CA GLY A 467 11.96 -25.79 10.74
C GLY A 467 12.55 -25.29 9.41
N ALA A 468 11.78 -24.58 8.58
CA ALA A 468 12.18 -24.30 7.21
C ALA A 468 13.25 -23.20 7.11
N GLN A 469 13.99 -23.25 6.01
CA GLN A 469 15.07 -22.34 5.65
C GLN A 469 14.85 -21.77 4.25
N ILE A 470 15.35 -20.56 3.99
CA ILE A 470 15.19 -19.89 2.69
C ILE A 470 16.48 -20.03 1.89
N LEU A 471 16.36 -20.51 0.66
CA LEU A 471 17.42 -20.56 -0.34
C LEU A 471 17.19 -19.50 -1.41
N VAL A 472 18.25 -19.16 -2.14
CA VAL A 472 18.20 -18.34 -3.34
C VAL A 472 19.12 -18.90 -4.42
N ALA A 473 18.61 -19.01 -5.64
CA ALA A 473 19.39 -19.24 -6.86
C ALA A 473 19.56 -17.91 -7.61
N ALA A 474 20.63 -17.79 -8.39
CA ALA A 474 20.66 -16.81 -9.48
C ALA A 474 19.89 -17.36 -10.69
N SER A 475 19.38 -16.49 -11.54
CA SER A 475 18.62 -16.80 -12.75
C SER A 475 19.02 -15.84 -13.87
N ASP A 476 18.81 -16.28 -15.12
CA ASP A 476 18.94 -15.44 -16.31
C ASP A 476 17.62 -14.74 -16.70
N GLY A 477 16.50 -15.10 -16.07
CA GLY A 477 15.15 -14.66 -16.44
C GLY A 477 14.51 -15.44 -17.60
N GLU A 478 15.30 -16.20 -18.37
CA GLU A 478 14.85 -17.01 -19.53
C GLU A 478 14.62 -18.49 -19.18
N GLY A 479 14.94 -18.90 -17.94
CA GLY A 479 14.61 -20.21 -17.37
C GLY A 479 15.81 -21.04 -16.93
N ALA A 480 17.04 -20.54 -17.02
CA ALA A 480 18.19 -21.15 -16.37
C ALA A 480 18.34 -20.65 -14.92
N PHE A 481 18.88 -21.52 -14.08
CA PHE A 481 19.18 -21.22 -12.67
C PHE A 481 20.55 -21.77 -12.29
N ASP A 482 21.30 -20.99 -11.51
CA ASP A 482 22.51 -21.47 -10.83
C ASP A 482 22.15 -22.42 -9.68
N ALA A 483 23.12 -23.23 -9.25
CA ALA A 483 22.99 -24.05 -8.04
C ALA A 483 22.66 -23.14 -6.82
N PRO A 484 21.62 -23.47 -6.03
CA PRO A 484 21.10 -22.56 -5.01
C PRO A 484 21.99 -22.53 -3.78
N ARG A 485 22.00 -21.39 -3.08
CA ARG A 485 22.64 -21.24 -1.77
C ARG A 485 21.60 -20.95 -0.70
N VAL A 486 21.91 -21.33 0.53
CA VAL A 486 21.15 -20.87 1.71
C VAL A 486 21.29 -19.36 1.83
N LEU A 487 20.16 -18.68 2.01
CA LEU A 487 20.05 -17.24 2.28
C LEU A 487 19.73 -16.98 3.75
N VAL A 488 18.72 -17.68 4.29
CA VAL A 488 18.36 -17.66 5.71
C VAL A 488 18.47 -19.11 6.23
N PRO A 489 19.47 -19.43 7.06
CA PRO A 489 19.70 -20.80 7.52
C PRO A 489 18.66 -21.26 8.54
N ARG A 490 18.47 -22.59 8.63
CA ARG A 490 17.61 -23.23 9.64
C ARG A 490 18.07 -22.87 11.05
N GLU A 491 17.15 -22.37 11.87
CA GLU A 491 17.37 -22.08 13.30
C GLU A 491 16.48 -22.97 14.19
N GLN A 492 17.00 -23.41 15.34
CA GLN A 492 16.25 -24.24 16.29
C GLN A 492 15.11 -23.44 16.92
N GLY A 493 13.88 -23.97 16.82
CA GLY A 493 12.70 -23.31 17.39
C GLY A 493 12.20 -22.12 16.56
N ARG A 494 12.50 -22.09 15.25
CA ARG A 494 11.91 -21.14 14.30
C ARG A 494 11.54 -21.84 13.00
N THR A 495 10.81 -21.13 12.14
CA THR A 495 10.73 -21.46 10.71
C THR A 495 10.72 -20.18 9.88
N HIS A 496 11.35 -20.22 8.69
CA HIS A 496 11.51 -19.09 7.79
C HIS A 496 10.83 -19.39 6.44
N TYR A 497 9.87 -18.55 6.04
CA TYR A 497 8.91 -18.89 4.99
C TYR A 497 8.32 -17.65 4.28
N TYR A 498 7.52 -17.87 3.24
CA TYR A 498 6.95 -16.85 2.33
C TYR A 498 7.95 -15.74 1.92
N PRO A 499 9.07 -16.05 1.26
CA PRO A 499 9.94 -15.03 0.68
C PRO A 499 9.23 -14.23 -0.41
N ALA A 500 9.57 -12.94 -0.50
CA ALA A 500 9.32 -12.08 -1.64
C ALA A 500 10.53 -11.18 -1.89
N ILE A 501 10.89 -10.97 -3.15
CA ILE A 501 12.06 -10.21 -3.57
C ILE A 501 11.62 -8.82 -4.05
N SER A 502 12.41 -7.77 -3.77
CA SER A 502 12.16 -6.40 -4.23
C SER A 502 12.27 -6.26 -5.75
N ASP A 503 11.68 -5.20 -6.28
CA ASP A 503 11.67 -4.82 -7.69
C ASP A 503 13.08 -4.70 -8.30
N ASP A 504 14.04 -4.24 -7.50
CA ASP A 504 15.46 -4.07 -7.86
C ASP A 504 16.31 -5.34 -7.66
N GLY A 505 15.73 -6.45 -7.19
CA GLY A 505 16.43 -7.69 -6.89
C GLY A 505 17.37 -7.64 -5.67
N ALA A 506 17.40 -6.53 -4.91
CA ALA A 506 18.39 -6.32 -3.84
C ALA A 506 17.98 -6.92 -2.47
N TRP A 507 16.70 -7.12 -2.20
CA TRP A 507 16.17 -7.44 -0.87
C TRP A 507 15.19 -8.62 -0.87
N VAL A 508 15.20 -9.42 0.20
CA VAL A 508 14.14 -10.39 0.49
C VAL A 508 13.43 -9.99 1.77
N VAL A 509 12.12 -9.78 1.68
CA VAL A 509 11.21 -9.74 2.82
C VAL A 509 10.61 -11.14 3.00
N PHE A 510 10.48 -11.60 4.24
CA PHE A 510 9.99 -12.95 4.53
C PHE A 510 9.36 -13.03 5.92
N ASN A 511 8.68 -14.14 6.21
CA ASN A 511 8.14 -14.43 7.52
C ASN A 511 9.09 -15.29 8.36
N THR A 512 9.12 -15.00 9.66
CA THR A 512 9.69 -15.90 10.67
C THR A 512 8.69 -16.12 11.79
N SER A 513 8.43 -17.39 12.08
CA SER A 513 7.71 -17.86 13.26
C SER A 513 8.70 -18.11 14.41
N SER A 514 8.24 -17.90 15.64
CA SER A 514 9.01 -18.21 16.85
C SER A 514 8.67 -19.56 17.45
N CYS A 515 7.82 -20.38 16.84
CA CYS A 515 7.33 -21.69 17.32
C CYS A 515 6.59 -21.74 18.68
N ASP A 516 6.79 -20.73 19.54
CA ASP A 516 6.23 -20.60 20.88
C ASP A 516 4.91 -19.79 20.91
N GLY A 517 4.28 -19.60 19.74
CA GLY A 517 3.01 -18.88 19.62
C GLY A 517 1.80 -19.63 20.19
N PRO A 518 0.66 -18.95 20.42
CA PRO A 518 -0.60 -19.64 20.64
C PRO A 518 -1.03 -20.40 19.36
N PRO A 519 -1.57 -21.61 19.47
CA PRO A 519 -2.01 -22.40 18.32
C PRO A 519 -3.11 -21.67 17.53
N GLY A 520 -3.23 -21.98 16.24
CA GLY A 520 -4.37 -21.53 15.44
C GLY A 520 -5.71 -22.11 15.91
N ASN A 521 -6.80 -21.46 15.52
CA ASN A 521 -8.18 -21.86 15.84
C ASN A 521 -8.89 -22.57 14.67
N GLY A 522 -8.13 -23.03 13.67
CA GLY A 522 -8.65 -23.55 12.41
C GLY A 522 -8.96 -25.06 12.43
N ALA A 523 -9.28 -25.59 11.24
CA ALA A 523 -9.24 -27.03 10.98
C ALA A 523 -7.84 -27.50 10.53
N ALA A 524 -7.04 -26.58 10.00
CA ALA A 524 -5.61 -26.65 9.73
C ALA A 524 -4.99 -25.30 10.16
N GLY A 525 -3.66 -25.20 10.24
CA GLY A 525 -2.99 -24.01 10.80
C GLY A 525 -2.84 -24.01 12.32
N ASN A 526 -2.97 -25.18 12.96
CA ASN A 526 -3.11 -25.30 14.42
C ASN A 526 -1.78 -25.57 15.16
N ASP A 527 -0.71 -25.92 14.44
CA ASP A 527 0.62 -26.04 15.03
C ASP A 527 1.30 -24.66 14.97
N PRO A 528 1.69 -24.01 16.09
CA PRO A 528 2.27 -22.66 16.11
C PRO A 528 3.69 -22.55 15.50
N CYS A 529 4.04 -23.47 14.62
CA CYS A 529 5.20 -23.45 13.72
C CYS A 529 4.82 -23.72 12.24
N ASP A 530 3.54 -23.90 11.90
CA ASP A 530 3.13 -24.49 10.61
C ASP A 530 2.99 -23.49 9.46
N ALA A 531 3.38 -22.22 9.64
CA ALA A 531 3.43 -21.15 8.63
C ALA A 531 2.08 -20.73 8.01
N TYR A 532 1.08 -21.60 7.96
CA TYR A 532 -0.22 -21.39 7.32
C TYR A 532 -1.10 -20.39 8.07
N ASP A 533 -1.21 -20.52 9.39
CA ASP A 533 -1.97 -19.59 10.24
C ASP A 533 -1.22 -19.19 11.54
N ASP A 534 0.10 -19.09 11.44
CA ASP A 534 1.00 -18.90 12.58
C ASP A 534 0.83 -17.54 13.27
N ASN A 535 0.30 -17.54 14.50
CA ASN A 535 0.07 -16.33 15.27
C ASN A 535 1.37 -15.60 15.66
N SER A 536 2.50 -16.32 15.78
CA SER A 536 3.81 -15.74 16.13
C SER A 536 4.51 -15.05 14.97
N ALA A 537 3.98 -15.15 13.74
CA ALA A 537 4.60 -14.67 12.52
C ALA A 537 4.99 -13.18 12.58
N ARG A 538 6.27 -12.91 12.32
CA ARG A 538 6.86 -11.58 12.19
C ARG A 538 7.54 -11.40 10.83
N LEU A 539 7.51 -10.18 10.30
CA LEU A 539 8.23 -9.76 9.11
C LEU A 539 9.72 -9.61 9.40
N GLN A 540 10.55 -10.16 8.52
CA GLN A 540 12.01 -10.02 8.52
C GLN A 540 12.49 -9.51 7.15
N LEU A 541 13.64 -8.84 7.13
CA LEU A 541 14.31 -8.38 5.91
C LEU A 541 15.76 -8.84 5.88
N ILE A 542 16.26 -9.27 4.71
CA ILE A 542 17.67 -9.59 4.47
C ILE A 542 18.09 -9.10 3.06
N PRO A 543 19.33 -8.63 2.83
CA PRO A 543 19.83 -8.44 1.47
C PRO A 543 19.83 -9.76 0.71
N VAL A 544 19.50 -9.77 -0.59
CA VAL A 544 19.63 -10.99 -1.44
C VAL A 544 21.07 -11.51 -1.45
N ALA A 545 22.06 -10.63 -1.34
CA ALA A 545 23.48 -10.99 -1.19
C ALA A 545 23.79 -11.82 0.08
N GLY A 546 22.87 -11.88 1.05
CA GLY A 546 23.06 -12.50 2.36
C GLY A 546 23.52 -11.52 3.44
N GLY A 547 23.49 -11.99 4.69
CA GLY A 547 23.80 -11.17 5.87
C GLY A 547 23.12 -11.77 7.11
N ALA A 548 22.88 -10.93 8.12
CA ALA A 548 21.93 -11.25 9.18
C ALA A 548 20.55 -10.69 8.81
N PRO A 549 19.45 -11.45 8.99
CA PRO A 549 18.11 -10.90 8.96
C PRO A 549 17.90 -9.79 9.99
N VAL A 550 16.98 -8.87 9.70
CA VAL A 550 16.56 -7.79 10.58
C VAL A 550 15.05 -7.85 10.78
N ASP A 551 14.62 -7.88 12.04
CA ASP A 551 13.20 -7.77 12.42
C ASP A 551 12.68 -6.38 12.06
N LEU A 552 11.58 -6.34 11.30
CA LEU A 552 10.92 -5.09 10.94
C LEU A 552 10.05 -4.61 12.13
N ALA A 553 10.73 -4.26 13.22
CA ALA A 553 10.15 -4.11 14.55
C ALA A 553 9.00 -3.10 14.62
N ARG A 554 9.06 -2.00 13.87
CA ARG A 554 7.96 -1.02 13.77
C ARG A 554 6.79 -1.54 12.95
N ALA A 555 7.03 -2.19 11.81
CA ALA A 555 5.97 -2.83 11.02
C ALA A 555 5.27 -3.96 11.80
N ASN A 556 6.05 -4.76 12.54
CA ASN A 556 5.54 -5.84 13.37
C ASN A 556 4.84 -5.32 14.64
N GLY A 557 5.38 -4.30 15.31
CA GLY A 557 4.93 -3.85 16.63
C GLY A 557 5.39 -4.76 17.78
N GLY A 558 4.90 -4.45 18.97
CA GLY A 558 5.31 -5.11 20.23
C GLY A 558 4.80 -6.54 20.39
N ASP A 559 3.53 -6.80 20.06
CA ASP A 559 2.88 -8.10 20.21
C ASP A 559 2.97 -8.99 18.94
N THR A 560 2.45 -10.22 19.04
CA THR A 560 2.40 -11.21 17.96
C THR A 560 1.09 -11.09 17.19
N TRP A 561 1.12 -10.42 16.02
CA TRP A 561 -0.07 -10.07 15.23
C TRP A 561 -0.25 -10.90 13.95
N ALA A 562 0.23 -12.15 13.90
CA ALA A 562 0.15 -13.05 12.74
C ALA A 562 0.56 -12.38 11.40
N SER A 563 1.66 -11.61 11.40
CA SER A 563 2.07 -10.81 10.23
C SER A 563 2.66 -11.74 9.17
N SER A 564 1.94 -11.93 8.07
CA SER A 564 2.08 -13.05 7.13
C SER A 564 1.94 -12.60 5.67
N TRP A 565 2.44 -13.41 4.72
CA TRP A 565 2.37 -13.17 3.27
C TRP A 565 2.85 -11.77 2.82
N PRO A 566 4.11 -11.38 3.12
CA PRO A 566 4.64 -10.11 2.66
C PRO A 566 4.90 -10.12 1.14
N ARG A 567 4.57 -8.99 0.50
CA ARG A 567 4.95 -8.65 -0.89
C ARG A 567 5.47 -7.23 -0.95
N PHE A 568 6.51 -7.01 -1.74
CA PHE A 568 6.93 -5.66 -2.13
C PHE A 568 5.96 -5.08 -3.16
N GLY A 569 5.91 -3.75 -3.24
CA GLY A 569 5.33 -3.04 -4.38
C GLY A 569 6.13 -3.22 -5.67
N PRO A 570 5.54 -2.91 -6.84
CA PRO A 570 6.17 -3.07 -8.15
C PRO A 570 7.28 -2.05 -8.46
N GLY A 571 7.68 -1.25 -7.48
CA GLY A 571 8.71 -0.22 -7.60
C GLY A 571 9.04 0.40 -6.24
N HIS A 572 10.16 1.13 -6.19
CA HIS A 572 10.58 1.91 -5.03
C HIS A 572 10.87 3.37 -5.41
N ASP A 573 10.76 4.25 -4.41
CA ASP A 573 10.87 5.70 -4.56
C ASP A 573 12.06 6.24 -3.72
N ILE A 574 12.27 7.57 -3.69
CA ILE A 574 13.20 8.21 -2.75
C ILE A 574 12.44 8.99 -1.67
N TYR A 575 12.69 8.66 -0.40
CA TYR A 575 12.20 9.42 0.77
C TYR A 575 13.39 9.88 1.64
N ARG A 576 13.53 11.19 1.83
CA ARG A 576 14.58 11.84 2.66
C ARG A 576 16.01 11.31 2.40
N GLY A 577 16.32 11.03 1.12
CA GLY A 577 17.63 10.55 0.68
C GLY A 577 17.89 9.04 0.83
N LYS A 578 16.85 8.26 1.14
CA LYS A 578 16.85 6.78 1.18
C LYS A 578 15.90 6.22 0.12
N ASN A 579 16.16 5.00 -0.33
CA ASN A 579 15.16 4.23 -1.08
C ASN A 579 13.98 3.91 -0.13
N ILE A 580 12.75 4.08 -0.60
CA ILE A 580 11.53 3.69 0.11
C ILE A 580 10.79 2.60 -0.69
N TYR A 581 10.67 1.42 -0.08
CA TYR A 581 9.91 0.29 -0.59
C TYR A 581 8.62 0.18 0.22
N TRP A 582 7.49 -0.10 -0.44
CA TRP A 582 6.27 -0.50 0.24
C TRP A 582 6.22 -2.02 0.39
N VAL A 583 5.86 -2.51 1.57
CA VAL A 583 5.59 -3.93 1.82
C VAL A 583 4.13 -4.08 2.24
N ALA A 584 3.32 -4.76 1.43
CA ALA A 584 1.97 -5.19 1.79
C ALA A 584 2.01 -6.56 2.48
N PHE A 585 1.16 -6.80 3.48
CA PHE A 585 1.10 -8.04 4.24
C PHE A 585 -0.25 -8.22 4.94
N SER A 586 -0.57 -9.44 5.36
CA SER A 586 -1.75 -9.77 6.16
C SER A 586 -1.41 -9.77 7.65
N SER A 587 -2.29 -9.25 8.51
CA SER A 587 -2.09 -9.21 9.96
C SER A 587 -3.40 -9.14 10.75
N ARG A 588 -3.43 -9.75 11.94
CA ARG A 588 -4.57 -9.76 12.89
C ARG A 588 -4.63 -8.56 13.85
N ARG A 589 -3.77 -7.56 13.68
CA ARG A 589 -3.77 -6.35 14.53
C ARG A 589 -5.08 -5.54 14.39
N PRO A 590 -5.54 -4.85 15.44
CA PRO A 590 -6.75 -4.04 15.37
C PRO A 590 -6.57 -2.83 14.45
N TYR A 591 -7.60 -2.48 13.68
CA TYR A 591 -7.68 -1.18 13.01
C TYR A 591 -8.18 -0.13 14.02
N GLY A 592 -7.27 0.26 14.92
CA GLY A 592 -7.48 1.25 15.97
C GLY A 592 -8.60 0.88 16.95
N LEU A 593 -9.78 1.44 16.69
CA LEU A 593 -11.04 1.19 17.39
C LEU A 593 -12.15 0.68 16.46
N ARG A 594 -12.00 0.84 15.13
CA ARG A 594 -13.02 0.41 14.15
C ARG A 594 -13.15 -1.10 14.08
N LEU A 595 -12.03 -1.83 14.09
CA LEU A 595 -12.02 -3.30 14.01
C LEU A 595 -11.19 -3.92 15.15
N PRO A 596 -11.68 -5.00 15.78
CA PRO A 596 -10.91 -5.74 16.77
C PRO A 596 -9.71 -6.45 16.14
N GLY A 597 -8.74 -6.79 16.99
CA GLY A 597 -7.58 -7.60 16.61
C GLY A 597 -7.26 -8.63 17.69
N SER A 598 -6.44 -9.61 17.35
CA SER A 598 -6.09 -10.73 18.22
C SER A 598 -4.63 -11.13 18.09
N THR A 599 -4.08 -11.66 19.18
CA THR A 599 -2.76 -12.30 19.25
C THR A 599 -2.85 -13.82 19.34
N ASP A 600 -4.06 -14.36 19.52
CA ASP A 600 -4.40 -15.77 19.70
C ASP A 600 -5.19 -16.37 18.52
N GLY A 601 -5.27 -15.65 17.40
CA GLY A 601 -5.94 -16.11 16.19
C GLY A 601 -7.47 -16.00 16.19
N THR A 602 -8.08 -15.34 17.17
CA THR A 602 -9.55 -15.27 17.30
C THR A 602 -10.23 -14.28 16.35
N THR A 603 -9.51 -13.30 15.80
CA THR A 603 -9.99 -12.42 14.71
C THR A 603 -9.47 -12.89 13.35
N LYS A 604 -10.20 -12.58 12.27
CA LYS A 604 -9.67 -12.76 10.91
C LYS A 604 -8.60 -11.69 10.61
N PRO A 605 -7.59 -11.97 9.76
CA PRO A 605 -6.60 -10.98 9.39
C PRO A 605 -7.15 -9.92 8.41
N GLN A 606 -6.38 -8.86 8.26
CA GLN A 606 -6.62 -7.72 7.39
C GLN A 606 -5.35 -7.42 6.60
N LEU A 607 -5.48 -6.72 5.47
CA LEU A 607 -4.34 -6.17 4.75
C LEU A 607 -3.82 -4.91 5.43
N TRP A 608 -2.51 -4.86 5.55
CA TRP A 608 -1.73 -3.73 6.02
C TRP A 608 -0.57 -3.50 5.05
N PHE A 609 -0.01 -2.31 5.09
CA PHE A 609 1.26 -2.05 4.43
C PHE A 609 2.17 -1.20 5.31
N ALA A 610 3.48 -1.33 5.11
CA ALA A 610 4.48 -0.53 5.80
C ALA A 610 5.53 -0.02 4.81
N ALA A 611 6.03 1.19 5.03
CA ALA A 611 7.24 1.65 4.38
C ALA A 611 8.47 0.94 4.96
N VAL A 612 9.47 0.70 4.13
CA VAL A 612 10.81 0.24 4.51
C VAL A 612 11.83 1.18 3.87
N THR A 613 12.65 1.87 4.67
CA THR A 613 13.63 2.84 4.16
C THR A 613 15.07 2.38 4.32
N LEU A 614 15.78 2.29 3.20
CA LEU A 614 17.09 1.67 3.10
C LEU A 614 18.09 2.66 2.49
N ALA A 615 19.34 2.64 2.98
CA ALA A 615 20.36 3.53 2.48
C ALA A 615 20.71 3.18 1.02
N PRO A 616 20.98 4.17 0.13
CA PRO A 616 21.26 3.91 -1.30
C PRO A 616 22.53 3.07 -1.58
N ASP A 617 23.34 2.78 -0.55
CA ASP A 617 24.50 1.89 -0.59
C ASP A 617 24.20 0.45 -0.12
N GLY A 618 22.95 0.15 0.25
CA GLY A 618 22.53 -1.14 0.79
C GLY A 618 22.79 -1.33 2.29
N ALA A 619 23.16 -0.29 3.04
CA ALA A 619 23.36 -0.42 4.49
C ALA A 619 22.04 -0.41 5.28
N ILE A 620 21.72 -1.50 5.99
CA ILE A 620 20.72 -1.49 7.05
C ILE A 620 21.36 -0.96 8.35
N GLN A 621 20.69 -0.02 9.03
CA GLN A 621 21.07 0.47 10.35
C GLN A 621 19.86 0.46 11.28
N GLY A 622 19.85 -0.46 12.25
CA GLY A 622 18.67 -0.72 13.09
C GLY A 622 17.52 -1.31 12.29
N ASP A 623 16.29 -1.16 12.79
CA ASP A 623 15.07 -1.50 12.05
C ASP A 623 14.77 -0.42 10.98
N PRO A 624 14.64 -0.78 9.68
CA PRO A 624 14.39 0.15 8.58
C PRO A 624 12.90 0.46 8.31
N SER A 625 11.96 -0.24 8.97
CA SER A 625 10.52 -0.15 8.68
C SER A 625 9.82 1.09 9.26
N PHE A 626 8.52 1.24 9.00
CA PHE A 626 7.64 2.19 9.69
C PHE A 626 6.46 1.42 10.29
N ALA A 627 5.74 2.03 11.23
CA ALA A 627 4.53 1.42 11.77
C ALA A 627 3.46 1.30 10.66
N PRO A 628 2.69 0.20 10.65
CA PRO A 628 1.90 -0.16 9.49
C PRO A 628 0.61 0.67 9.37
N VAL A 629 0.24 0.95 8.13
CA VAL A 629 -1.00 1.63 7.73
C VAL A 629 -2.00 0.55 7.30
N TRP A 630 -3.25 0.69 7.74
CA TRP A 630 -4.34 -0.22 7.34
C TRP A 630 -4.73 0.06 5.90
N MET A 631 -4.87 -0.98 5.07
CA MET A 631 -5.29 -0.79 3.68
C MET A 631 -6.77 -0.35 3.63
N PRO A 632 -7.11 0.83 3.06
CA PRO A 632 -8.49 1.32 3.02
C PRO A 632 -9.44 0.40 2.24
N GLN A 633 -10.75 0.57 2.46
CA GLN A 633 -11.83 0.02 1.63
C GLN A 633 -11.90 -1.53 1.49
N GLN A 634 -11.03 -2.28 2.18
CA GLN A 634 -10.93 -3.75 2.08
C GLN A 634 -12.08 -4.57 2.68
N ASN A 635 -13.10 -3.92 3.26
CA ASN A 635 -14.30 -4.54 3.83
C ASN A 635 -15.55 -3.76 3.37
N ASP A 636 -16.71 -4.42 3.30
CA ASP A 636 -17.97 -3.78 2.89
C ASP A 636 -18.54 -2.85 3.98
N ASP A 637 -18.23 -3.15 5.25
CA ASP A 637 -18.47 -2.27 6.39
C ASP A 637 -17.34 -2.35 7.44
N MET A 638 -17.52 -1.65 8.55
CA MET A 638 -16.54 -1.55 9.64
C MET A 638 -17.02 -2.22 10.94
N THR A 639 -17.74 -3.34 10.83
CA THR A 639 -18.21 -4.13 12.00
C THR A 639 -17.25 -5.26 12.36
N ASP A 640 -16.91 -6.12 11.40
CA ASP A 640 -16.05 -7.30 11.59
C ASP A 640 -14.96 -7.40 10.48
N PRO A 641 -13.73 -7.85 10.80
CA PRO A 641 -12.70 -8.12 9.80
C PRO A 641 -13.14 -9.20 8.81
N THR A 642 -13.18 -8.91 7.51
CA THR A 642 -13.66 -9.89 6.50
C THR A 642 -12.62 -10.91 6.03
N GLY A 643 -11.46 -10.95 6.70
CA GLY A 643 -10.44 -11.99 6.52
C GLY A 643 -9.75 -11.91 5.17
N ASN A 644 -8.79 -10.99 5.07
CA ASN A 644 -8.08 -10.66 3.84
C ASN A 644 -6.62 -11.14 3.91
N HIS A 645 -6.26 -12.00 2.96
CA HIS A 645 -5.05 -12.82 2.91
C HIS A 645 -4.33 -12.65 1.56
N ILE A 646 -3.04 -13.00 1.52
CA ILE A 646 -2.26 -13.20 0.29
C ILE A 646 -2.34 -11.98 -0.67
N PRO A 647 -1.80 -10.81 -0.30
CA PRO A 647 -1.81 -9.62 -1.16
C PRO A 647 -0.79 -9.74 -2.30
N GLN A 648 -1.17 -10.32 -3.45
CA GLN A 648 -0.33 -10.38 -4.64
C GLN A 648 -0.36 -9.03 -5.38
N TRP A 649 0.80 -8.52 -5.79
CA TRP A 649 0.95 -7.19 -6.38
C TRP A 649 1.50 -7.28 -7.81
N ALA A 650 0.88 -6.56 -8.74
CA ALA A 650 1.35 -6.37 -10.11
C ALA A 650 1.58 -4.89 -10.43
N GLU A 651 2.38 -4.61 -11.47
CA GLU A 651 2.68 -3.25 -11.95
C GLU A 651 1.44 -2.43 -12.29
N LYS A 652 0.34 -3.09 -12.67
CA LYS A 652 -0.88 -2.48 -13.20
C LYS A 652 -2.09 -3.23 -12.70
N ALA A 653 -3.18 -2.50 -12.46
CA ALA A 653 -4.47 -3.08 -12.18
C ALA A 653 -5.25 -3.18 -13.51
N LEU A 654 -5.42 -4.37 -14.06
CA LEU A 654 -6.20 -4.54 -15.30
C LEU A 654 -7.71 -4.40 -15.01
N PRO A 655 -8.52 -3.88 -15.95
CA PRO A 655 -9.96 -3.73 -15.75
C PRO A 655 -10.61 -5.06 -15.41
N VAL A 656 -11.45 -5.10 -14.36
CA VAL A 656 -12.23 -6.29 -14.04
C VAL A 656 -13.30 -6.51 -15.15
N PRO A 657 -13.40 -7.72 -15.74
CA PRO A 657 -14.46 -8.07 -16.69
C PRO A 657 -15.84 -8.10 -16.03
N ARG A 658 -16.90 -7.77 -16.79
CA ARG A 658 -18.28 -7.56 -16.29
C ARG A 658 -19.34 -8.30 -17.11
#